data_AF-A0A846HHR9-F1
#
_entry.id   AF-A0A846HHR9-F1
#
_cell.length_a   1.000
_cell.length_b   1.000
_cell.length_c   1.000
_cell.angle_alpha   90.00
_cell.angle_beta   90.00
_cell.angle_gamma   90.00
#
_symmetry.space_group_name_H-M   'P 1'
#
loop_
_entity.id
_entity.type
_entity.pdbx_description
1 polymer ?
#
loop_
_entity_poly.entity_id
_entity_poly.type
_entity_poly.pdbx_seq_one_letter_code
_entity_poly.pdbx_strand_id
1 'polypeptide(L)'
;MFLALITFGSNYEAKSNLVKALKALNQQVQILAVSPVYENPAICKTTATPYLNGACLVKTSLQALELHEQVLRPIEDSLGRIRGDEGKVKCSIDLDLVLYEKQVLSTPNLQLPAPDILQYAYVAVPLGFLVPDWIHPITKQTMAEIANRFSQQKATFYHQVEVNEAIGASLRDAPRTLLRFAIAAELSAHTLSTMKPIQPWHWRKLPLFKLNGAQVFEALFLNFRDVETLQGRSPQRIATLLESPVTHSTHLARYSICAGSPRLIEGQQRLWTPPLGDILCFLRCLLNSHQDEDASMKAQSIVPSELPFTGGWLGWLGYDLAWEIEQLPQHKVDPLPFPIAYWYEPESFAVADHQQQILWLAATDLAQLDLMQSQLEQAVKQRETQNLPQDVKTTPVTCIFQMSQEDYIAAVQQAKKYIQAGDIFQANLSLRFEAHTPFDSWSIYRALQQINPSPFASYWQTPWGAIISCSPERLVQLSGRQVETRPIAGTRSRGATPTADEQLAQELISNTKERAEHIMLVDLERNDIGRVCEWGSVKVDELLTIERYSHVMHLVSNVIGTLHPNYDAVDLIRGVFPGGTITGCPKVRCMEIIEELEPVKRNLFYGSCGYLDWRGNLDLNILIRTLLYTNMSDSTSEAIVWGQVGAGIVADSDPQKEWYESLQKAQAQLNALNLALDISAKYRQ
;
A
#
# COMPACT_ATOMS: atom_id res chain seq x y z
N MET A 1 25.55 -19.86 2.38
CA MET A 1 26.02 -19.14 1.18
C MET A 1 26.09 -17.67 1.53
N PHE A 2 26.98 -16.93 0.89
CA PHE A 2 27.29 -15.53 1.18
C PHE A 2 27.02 -14.67 -0.06
N LEU A 3 26.59 -13.44 0.18
CA LEU A 3 26.46 -12.38 -0.81
C LEU A 3 27.72 -11.52 -0.87
N ALA A 4 28.15 -11.26 -2.09
CA ALA A 4 29.32 -10.45 -2.40
C ALA A 4 29.03 -9.50 -3.56
N LEU A 5 29.59 -8.29 -3.49
CA LEU A 5 29.56 -7.33 -4.57
C LEU A 5 30.95 -7.22 -5.17
N ILE A 6 31.01 -7.41 -6.49
CA ILE A 6 32.24 -7.35 -7.26
C ILE A 6 32.08 -6.24 -8.29
N THR A 7 32.99 -5.27 -8.29
CA THR A 7 33.11 -4.32 -9.40
C THR A 7 33.98 -4.89 -10.49
N PHE A 8 33.67 -4.54 -11.73
CA PHE A 8 34.45 -4.94 -12.88
C PHE A 8 34.78 -3.74 -13.77
N GLY A 9 35.99 -3.71 -14.33
CA GLY A 9 36.48 -2.60 -15.12
C GLY A 9 37.42 -3.03 -16.25
N SER A 10 37.34 -2.41 -17.43
CA SER A 10 38.27 -2.68 -18.54
C SER A 10 38.42 -1.49 -19.47
N ASN A 11 39.62 -1.25 -20.00
CA ASN A 11 39.86 -0.25 -21.05
C ASN A 11 40.53 -0.81 -22.31
N TYR A 12 40.89 -2.09 -22.31
CA TYR A 12 41.50 -2.78 -23.45
C TYR A 12 40.59 -3.90 -23.95
N GLU A 13 40.16 -3.83 -25.22
CA GLU A 13 39.13 -4.72 -25.78
C GLU A 13 37.88 -4.81 -24.87
N ALA A 14 37.52 -3.67 -24.26
CA ALA A 14 36.73 -3.62 -23.04
C ALA A 14 35.41 -4.39 -23.12
N LYS A 15 34.58 -4.15 -24.14
CA LYS A 15 33.30 -4.86 -24.31
C LYS A 15 33.46 -6.38 -24.34
N SER A 16 34.47 -6.89 -25.06
CA SER A 16 34.75 -8.32 -25.20
C SER A 16 35.24 -8.91 -23.87
N ASN A 17 36.14 -8.23 -23.18
CA ASN A 17 36.71 -8.73 -21.93
C ASN A 17 35.71 -8.69 -20.76
N LEU A 18 34.84 -7.67 -20.68
CA LEU A 18 33.73 -7.65 -19.72
C LEU A 18 32.83 -8.87 -19.87
N VAL A 19 32.44 -9.21 -21.11
CA VAL A 19 31.60 -10.39 -21.40
C VAL A 19 32.31 -11.69 -21.01
N LYS A 20 33.58 -11.84 -21.37
CA LYS A 20 34.36 -13.04 -21.04
C LYS A 20 34.50 -13.21 -19.52
N ALA A 21 34.78 -12.12 -18.81
CA ALA A 21 34.94 -12.11 -17.36
C ALA A 21 33.65 -12.51 -16.64
N LEU A 22 32.52 -11.90 -17.00
CA LEU A 22 31.22 -12.23 -16.39
C LEU A 22 30.80 -13.67 -16.68
N LYS A 23 31.08 -14.19 -17.88
CA LYS A 23 30.84 -15.61 -18.20
C LYS A 23 31.70 -16.55 -17.35
N ALA A 24 33.00 -16.25 -17.21
CA ALA A 24 33.91 -17.05 -16.39
C ALA A 24 33.53 -16.98 -14.90
N LEU A 25 33.11 -15.81 -14.42
CA LEU A 25 32.64 -15.60 -13.06
C LEU A 25 31.38 -16.42 -12.78
N ASN A 26 30.39 -16.38 -13.68
CA ASN A 26 29.13 -17.12 -13.51
C ASN A 26 29.29 -18.65 -13.57
N GLN A 27 30.45 -19.16 -14.02
CA GLN A 27 30.76 -20.59 -13.96
C GLN A 27 31.24 -21.03 -12.58
N GLN A 28 31.75 -20.11 -11.76
CA GLN A 28 32.33 -20.41 -10.44
C GLN A 28 31.45 -19.91 -9.28
N VAL A 29 30.68 -18.85 -9.50
CA VAL A 29 29.71 -18.30 -8.53
C VAL A 29 28.38 -18.02 -9.23
N GLN A 30 27.31 -17.89 -8.47
CA GLN A 30 26.01 -17.52 -9.02
C GLN A 30 25.91 -16.01 -9.12
N ILE A 31 25.94 -15.44 -10.33
CA ILE A 31 25.64 -14.02 -10.54
C ILE A 31 24.13 -13.83 -10.40
N LEU A 32 23.73 -13.01 -9.45
CA LEU A 32 22.33 -12.65 -9.22
C LEU A 32 21.92 -11.45 -10.09
N ALA A 33 22.82 -10.47 -10.25
CA ALA A 33 22.60 -9.33 -11.13
C ALA A 33 23.87 -8.58 -11.51
N VAL A 34 23.72 -7.71 -12.49
CA VAL A 34 24.75 -6.84 -13.05
C VAL A 34 24.18 -5.43 -13.21
N SER A 35 24.95 -4.40 -12.85
CA SER A 35 24.60 -3.00 -13.08
C SER A 35 24.69 -2.64 -14.58
N PRO A 36 24.15 -1.48 -15.01
CA PRO A 36 24.59 -0.85 -16.25
C PRO A 36 26.10 -0.67 -16.27
N VAL A 37 26.64 -0.59 -17.48
CA VAL A 37 28.07 -0.32 -17.71
C VAL A 37 28.24 1.15 -18.07
N TYR A 38 29.18 1.79 -17.39
CA TYR A 38 29.45 3.22 -17.50
C TYR A 38 30.84 3.46 -18.07
N GLU A 39 30.97 4.46 -18.92
CA GLU A 39 32.27 4.89 -19.45
C GLU A 39 32.83 6.08 -18.67
N ASN A 40 34.10 5.99 -18.23
CA ASN A 40 34.83 7.10 -17.62
C ASN A 40 36.28 7.21 -18.13
N PRO A 41 36.90 8.41 -18.09
CA PRO A 41 38.29 8.60 -18.49
C PRO A 41 39.25 7.78 -17.62
N ALA A 42 40.36 7.36 -18.21
CA ALA A 42 41.46 6.75 -17.46
C ALA A 42 42.07 7.77 -16.49
N ILE A 43 42.03 7.47 -15.20
CA ILE A 43 42.61 8.32 -14.16
C ILE A 43 44.14 8.22 -14.29
N CYS A 44 44.78 9.38 -14.46
CA CYS A 44 46.24 9.60 -14.49
C CYS A 44 47.01 9.52 -15.81
N LYS A 45 46.45 9.19 -16.99
CA LYS A 45 47.23 9.20 -18.25
C LYS A 45 46.41 9.62 -19.48
N THR A 46 46.75 10.76 -20.07
CA THR A 46 46.02 11.44 -21.17
C THR A 46 45.96 10.70 -22.51
N THR A 47 46.65 9.56 -22.65
CA THR A 47 46.70 8.76 -23.88
C THR A 47 45.98 7.41 -23.79
N ALA A 48 45.45 7.03 -22.62
CA ALA A 48 44.76 5.75 -22.44
C ALA A 48 43.30 5.84 -22.88
N THR A 49 42.77 4.74 -23.42
CA THR A 49 41.36 4.60 -23.77
C THR A 49 40.48 4.70 -22.51
N PRO A 50 39.23 5.20 -22.63
CA PRO A 50 38.28 5.21 -21.53
C PRO A 50 38.02 3.81 -20.95
N TYR A 51 37.75 3.76 -19.66
CA TYR A 51 37.34 2.54 -18.98
C TYR A 51 35.83 2.34 -19.10
N LEU A 52 35.42 1.09 -19.28
CA LEU A 52 34.06 0.62 -19.04
C LEU A 52 34.01 -0.06 -17.68
N ASN A 53 33.17 0.45 -16.78
CA ASN A 53 33.02 -0.01 -15.40
C ASN A 53 31.58 -0.41 -15.08
N GLY A 54 31.42 -1.40 -14.21
CA GLY A 54 30.14 -1.84 -13.67
C GLY A 54 30.32 -2.65 -12.38
N ALA A 55 29.22 -3.16 -11.86
CA ALA A 55 29.20 -4.02 -10.67
C ALA A 55 28.29 -5.22 -10.88
N CYS A 56 28.55 -6.31 -10.15
CA CYS A 56 27.67 -7.46 -10.08
C CYS A 56 27.49 -7.93 -8.63
N LEU A 57 26.31 -8.45 -8.35
CA LEU A 57 25.97 -9.10 -7.10
C LEU A 57 26.06 -10.60 -7.32
N VAL A 58 26.80 -11.29 -6.45
CA VAL A 58 27.00 -12.72 -6.56
C VAL A 58 26.65 -13.43 -5.26
N LYS A 59 26.22 -14.68 -5.39
CA LYS A 59 26.04 -15.63 -4.30
C LYS A 59 27.07 -16.76 -4.41
N THR A 60 27.77 -17.04 -3.32
CA THR A 60 28.88 -18.00 -3.28
C THR A 60 28.89 -18.82 -1.98
N SER A 61 29.56 -19.98 -1.99
CA SER A 61 29.89 -20.73 -0.78
C SER A 61 31.30 -20.44 -0.26
N LEU A 62 32.15 -19.79 -1.06
CA LEU A 62 33.54 -19.46 -0.73
C LEU A 62 33.61 -18.29 0.23
N GLN A 63 34.56 -18.28 1.17
CA GLN A 63 34.84 -17.11 2.01
C GLN A 63 35.41 -15.94 1.19
N ALA A 64 35.36 -14.71 1.72
CA ALA A 64 35.81 -13.51 1.02
C ALA A 64 37.22 -13.62 0.43
N LEU A 65 38.19 -14.12 1.21
CA LEU A 65 39.56 -14.29 0.74
C LEU A 65 39.68 -15.40 -0.31
N GLU A 66 38.93 -16.49 -0.19
CA GLU A 66 38.92 -17.59 -1.16
C GLU A 66 38.29 -17.15 -2.48
N LEU A 67 37.18 -16.41 -2.43
CA LEU A 67 36.55 -15.83 -3.60
C LEU A 67 37.54 -14.91 -4.34
N HIS A 68 38.24 -14.05 -3.61
CA HIS A 68 39.24 -13.16 -4.18
C HIS A 68 40.43 -13.92 -4.81
N GLU A 69 41.08 -14.81 -4.06
CA GLU A 69 42.31 -15.49 -4.49
C GLU A 69 42.07 -16.63 -5.49
N GLN A 70 40.97 -17.37 -5.37
CA GLN A 70 40.74 -18.60 -6.14
C GLN A 70 39.80 -18.40 -7.32
N VAL A 71 39.02 -17.31 -7.35
CA VAL A 71 38.07 -17.01 -8.44
C VAL A 71 38.45 -15.74 -9.18
N LEU A 72 38.55 -14.60 -8.48
CA LEU A 72 38.75 -13.31 -9.15
C LEU A 72 40.13 -13.22 -9.80
N ARG A 73 41.22 -13.42 -9.03
CA ARG A 73 42.58 -13.35 -9.57
C ARG A 73 42.83 -14.32 -10.74
N PRO A 74 42.39 -15.60 -10.69
CA PRO A 74 42.59 -16.50 -11.82
C PRO A 74 41.81 -16.09 -13.08
N ILE A 75 40.62 -15.51 -12.94
CA ILE A 75 39.87 -14.97 -14.09
C ILE A 75 40.63 -13.80 -14.71
N GLU A 76 41.11 -12.85 -13.90
CA GLU A 76 41.95 -11.75 -14.36
C GLU A 76 43.19 -12.24 -15.11
N ASP A 77 43.92 -13.20 -14.52
CA ASP A 77 45.14 -13.76 -15.10
C ASP A 77 44.85 -14.46 -16.43
N SER A 78 43.75 -15.22 -16.51
CA SER A 78 43.31 -15.89 -17.75
C SER A 78 42.96 -14.93 -18.89
N LEU A 79 42.54 -13.71 -18.53
CA LEU A 79 42.23 -12.63 -19.47
C LEU A 79 43.41 -11.66 -19.67
N GLY A 80 44.61 -12.02 -19.18
CA GLY A 80 45.86 -11.31 -19.45
C GLY A 80 46.04 -10.04 -18.62
N ARG A 81 45.53 -10.00 -17.38
CA ARG A 81 45.70 -8.85 -16.47
C ARG A 81 47.18 -8.61 -16.18
N ILE A 82 47.67 -7.43 -16.56
CA ILE A 82 48.98 -6.91 -16.15
C ILE A 82 48.75 -6.10 -14.87
N ARG A 83 49.51 -6.33 -13.79
CA ARG A 83 49.40 -5.57 -12.53
C ARG A 83 50.45 -4.44 -12.48
N GLY A 84 50.18 -3.38 -11.72
CA GLY A 84 51.03 -2.19 -11.64
C GLY A 84 50.67 -1.10 -12.67
N ASP A 85 51.56 -0.11 -12.85
CA ASP A 85 51.24 1.12 -13.60
C ASP A 85 51.08 0.92 -15.13
N GLU A 86 51.66 -0.14 -15.68
CA GLU A 86 51.43 -0.56 -17.06
C GLU A 86 50.02 -1.15 -17.22
N GLY A 87 49.58 -1.91 -16.22
CA GLY A 87 48.22 -2.45 -16.13
C GLY A 87 47.12 -1.39 -16.04
N LYS A 88 47.43 -0.19 -15.56
CA LYS A 88 46.51 0.96 -15.54
C LYS A 88 46.40 1.68 -16.89
N VAL A 89 47.35 1.45 -17.80
CA VAL A 89 47.29 1.97 -19.18
C VAL A 89 46.48 1.03 -20.06
N LYS A 90 46.72 -0.27 -19.89
CA LYS A 90 46.11 -1.35 -20.67
C LYS A 90 45.56 -2.42 -19.73
N CYS A 91 44.36 -2.19 -19.22
CA CYS A 91 43.64 -3.10 -18.35
C CYS A 91 42.70 -3.98 -19.18
N SER A 92 43.01 -5.27 -19.26
CA SER A 92 42.14 -6.26 -19.90
C SER A 92 40.87 -6.50 -19.09
N ILE A 93 40.99 -6.71 -17.78
CA ILE A 93 39.88 -6.75 -16.82
C ILE A 93 40.42 -6.51 -15.40
N ASP A 94 39.69 -5.74 -14.60
CA ASP A 94 39.82 -5.63 -13.15
C ASP A 94 38.58 -6.24 -12.52
N LEU A 95 38.73 -7.11 -11.52
CA LEU A 95 37.65 -7.68 -10.74
C LEU A 95 37.91 -7.46 -9.25
N ASP A 96 37.29 -6.42 -8.68
CA ASP A 96 37.49 -6.06 -7.28
C ASP A 96 36.33 -6.55 -6.41
N LEU A 97 36.64 -7.34 -5.38
CA LEU A 97 35.69 -7.65 -4.33
C LEU A 97 35.56 -6.43 -3.40
N VAL A 98 34.42 -5.74 -3.45
CA VAL A 98 34.24 -4.44 -2.78
C VAL A 98 33.42 -4.51 -1.50
N LEU A 99 32.41 -5.38 -1.45
CA LEU A 99 31.62 -5.65 -0.25
C LEU A 99 31.36 -7.16 -0.16
N TYR A 100 31.29 -7.65 1.06
CA TYR A 100 31.01 -9.05 1.35
C TYR A 100 30.18 -9.12 2.63
N GLU A 101 28.89 -9.40 2.50
CA GLU A 101 27.95 -9.34 3.63
C GLU A 101 28.12 -8.04 4.45
N LYS A 102 28.17 -8.16 5.78
CA LYS A 102 28.49 -7.08 6.72
C LYS A 102 29.96 -7.11 7.18
N GLN A 103 30.83 -7.84 6.48
CA GLN A 103 32.21 -8.05 6.94
C GLN A 103 33.03 -6.77 6.85
N VAL A 104 33.87 -6.57 7.86
CA VAL A 104 34.96 -5.60 7.86
C VAL A 104 36.25 -6.40 8.00
N LEU A 105 37.06 -6.41 6.95
CA LEU A 105 38.26 -7.22 6.83
C LEU A 105 39.42 -6.34 6.38
N SER A 106 40.59 -6.52 6.99
CA SER A 106 41.83 -5.89 6.55
C SER A 106 42.94 -6.93 6.56
N THR A 107 43.39 -7.32 5.38
CA THR A 107 44.52 -8.23 5.18
C THR A 107 45.51 -7.58 4.21
N PRO A 108 46.76 -8.07 4.10
CA PRO A 108 47.71 -7.56 3.11
C PRO A 108 47.21 -7.62 1.66
N ASN A 109 46.24 -8.50 1.39
CA ASN A 109 45.80 -8.86 0.04
C ASN A 109 44.36 -8.42 -0.29
N LEU A 110 43.56 -8.07 0.71
CA LEU A 110 42.14 -7.73 0.56
C LEU A 110 41.69 -6.84 1.72
N GLN A 111 41.00 -5.74 1.37
CA GLN A 111 40.37 -4.83 2.31
C GLN A 111 38.87 -4.72 2.01
N LEU A 112 38.04 -4.96 3.02
CA LEU A 112 36.58 -4.88 2.93
C LEU A 112 36.01 -4.04 4.09
N PRO A 113 35.02 -3.16 3.82
CA PRO A 113 34.66 -2.63 2.51
C PRO A 113 35.86 -2.01 1.77
N ALA A 114 35.88 -2.09 0.45
CA ALA A 114 36.94 -1.48 -0.35
C ALA A 114 36.91 0.05 -0.15
N PRO A 115 38.07 0.71 0.14
CA PRO A 115 38.13 2.16 0.32
C PRO A 115 37.60 2.94 -0.89
N ASP A 116 37.79 2.39 -2.07
CA ASP A 116 37.42 2.92 -3.37
C ASP A 116 35.92 3.25 -3.47
N ILE A 117 35.06 2.57 -2.71
CA ILE A 117 33.62 2.85 -2.63
C ILE A 117 33.35 4.31 -2.22
N LEU A 118 34.18 4.86 -1.32
CA LEU A 118 34.01 6.22 -0.79
C LEU A 118 34.88 7.24 -1.53
N GLN A 119 35.74 6.80 -2.44
CA GLN A 119 36.70 7.66 -3.13
C GLN A 119 36.32 7.89 -4.60
N TYR A 120 35.74 6.90 -5.27
CA TYR A 120 35.57 6.92 -6.71
C TYR A 120 34.14 6.71 -7.16
N ALA A 121 33.65 7.64 -7.98
CA ALA A 121 32.31 7.57 -8.55
C ALA A 121 32.08 6.29 -9.37
N TYR A 122 33.09 5.83 -10.13
CA TYR A 122 32.98 4.64 -10.98
C TYR A 122 32.85 3.33 -10.19
N VAL A 123 33.05 3.36 -8.88
CA VAL A 123 32.76 2.25 -7.95
C VAL A 123 31.41 2.49 -7.26
N ALA A 124 31.21 3.68 -6.69
CA ALA A 124 30.00 4.01 -5.93
C ALA A 124 28.71 3.98 -6.75
N VAL A 125 28.72 4.54 -7.97
CA VAL A 125 27.51 4.69 -8.80
C VAL A 125 26.96 3.35 -9.28
N PRO A 126 27.77 2.43 -9.84
CA PRO A 126 27.30 1.08 -10.17
C PRO A 126 26.71 0.33 -8.97
N LEU A 127 27.32 0.48 -7.79
CA LEU A 127 26.83 -0.15 -6.56
C LEU A 127 25.52 0.49 -6.07
N GLY A 128 25.40 1.82 -6.10
CA GLY A 128 24.16 2.52 -5.73
C GLY A 128 23.00 2.20 -6.68
N PHE A 129 23.28 1.90 -7.95
CA PHE A 129 22.28 1.36 -8.87
C PHE A 129 21.89 -0.08 -8.50
N LEU A 130 22.89 -0.92 -8.25
CA LEU A 130 22.71 -2.37 -8.12
C LEU A 130 22.10 -2.77 -6.76
N VAL A 131 22.49 -2.10 -5.69
CA VAL A 131 22.12 -2.42 -4.30
C VAL A 131 21.86 -1.15 -3.47
N PRO A 132 20.92 -0.28 -3.87
CA PRO A 132 20.75 1.06 -3.28
C PRO A 132 20.63 1.05 -1.75
N ASP A 133 19.98 0.03 -1.19
CA ASP A 133 19.66 -0.06 0.25
C ASP A 133 20.74 -0.79 1.07
N TRP A 134 21.80 -1.31 0.42
CA TRP A 134 22.87 -1.99 1.13
C TRP A 134 23.61 -1.00 2.03
N ILE A 135 23.64 -1.30 3.33
CA ILE A 135 24.27 -0.44 4.33
C ILE A 135 25.77 -0.73 4.36
N HIS A 136 26.58 0.28 4.04
CA HIS A 136 28.02 0.20 4.13
C HIS A 136 28.47 -0.06 5.59
N PRO A 137 29.18 -1.16 5.88
CA PRO A 137 29.47 -1.62 7.25
C PRO A 137 30.14 -0.59 8.16
N ILE A 138 31.00 0.27 7.60
CA ILE A 138 31.75 1.30 8.35
C ILE A 138 30.96 2.61 8.47
N THR A 139 30.57 3.24 7.36
CA THR A 139 29.90 4.56 7.37
C THR A 139 28.45 4.53 7.83
N LYS A 140 27.81 3.35 7.84
CA LYS A 140 26.38 3.15 8.16
C LYS A 140 25.41 3.82 7.19
N GLN A 141 25.89 4.19 6.01
CA GLN A 141 25.08 4.81 4.97
C GLN A 141 24.67 3.80 3.92
N THR A 142 23.57 4.06 3.25
CA THR A 142 23.13 3.22 2.14
C THR A 142 24.04 3.44 0.92
N MET A 143 24.14 2.45 0.04
CA MET A 143 24.88 2.61 -1.22
C MET A 143 24.26 3.69 -2.12
N ALA A 144 22.95 3.93 -2.03
CA ALA A 144 22.28 5.06 -2.68
C ALA A 144 22.78 6.40 -2.14
N GLU A 145 22.86 6.57 -0.81
CA GLU A 145 23.41 7.78 -0.18
C GLU A 145 24.87 8.00 -0.57
N ILE A 146 25.68 6.93 -0.58
CA ILE A 146 27.08 7.00 -0.98
C ILE A 146 27.21 7.38 -2.46
N ALA A 147 26.44 6.77 -3.35
CA ALA A 147 26.43 7.11 -4.78
C ALA A 147 26.00 8.56 -5.01
N ASN A 148 24.98 9.04 -4.28
CA ASN A 148 24.47 10.41 -4.38
C ASN A 148 25.49 11.48 -3.95
N ARG A 149 26.53 11.15 -3.15
CA ARG A 149 27.61 12.12 -2.87
C ARG A 149 28.40 12.49 -4.11
N PHE A 150 28.55 11.55 -5.02
CA PHE A 150 29.28 11.74 -6.26
C PHE A 150 28.43 12.43 -7.32
N SER A 151 27.11 12.60 -7.12
CA SER A 151 26.25 13.37 -8.04
C SER A 151 26.47 14.88 -7.94
N GLN A 152 26.95 15.39 -6.79
CA GLN A 152 27.26 16.81 -6.59
C GLN A 152 28.64 17.23 -7.12
N GLN A 153 29.58 16.28 -7.25
CA GLN A 153 30.83 16.51 -7.96
C GLN A 153 30.59 16.30 -9.45
N LYS A 154 30.98 17.27 -10.30
CA LYS A 154 30.96 17.17 -11.77
C LYS A 154 31.96 16.11 -12.30
N ALA A 155 31.83 14.85 -11.90
CA ALA A 155 32.74 13.77 -12.24
C ALA A 155 32.13 12.82 -13.28
N THR A 156 32.31 13.19 -14.55
CA THR A 156 32.85 12.30 -15.61
C THR A 156 32.27 10.88 -15.73
N PHE A 157 30.98 10.77 -16.06
CA PHE A 157 30.46 9.65 -16.84
C PHE A 157 30.01 10.20 -18.18
N TYR A 158 30.55 9.69 -19.28
CA TYR A 158 30.23 10.26 -20.59
C TYR A 158 28.90 9.68 -21.08
N HIS A 159 28.69 8.35 -21.05
CA HIS A 159 27.40 7.72 -21.37
C HIS A 159 27.26 6.31 -20.75
N GLN A 160 26.03 5.85 -20.52
CA GLN A 160 25.73 4.42 -20.34
C GLN A 160 25.99 3.71 -21.67
N VAL A 161 26.78 2.63 -21.66
CA VAL A 161 27.19 1.94 -22.89
C VAL A 161 26.48 0.60 -22.98
N GLU A 162 25.79 0.35 -24.10
CA GLU A 162 25.32 -0.99 -24.41
C GLU A 162 26.52 -1.90 -24.74
N VAL A 163 26.67 -2.93 -23.91
CA VAL A 163 27.62 -4.03 -24.15
C VAL A 163 26.84 -5.14 -24.86
N ASN A 164 27.08 -5.29 -26.17
CA ASN A 164 26.36 -6.20 -27.08
C ASN A 164 26.02 -7.57 -26.44
N GLU A 165 24.72 -7.90 -26.43
CA GLU A 165 24.07 -9.22 -26.62
C GLU A 165 24.58 -10.51 -25.91
N ALA A 166 25.63 -10.47 -25.08
CA ALA A 166 26.30 -11.69 -24.60
C ALA A 166 26.23 -11.97 -23.08
N ILE A 167 25.68 -11.05 -22.28
CA ILE A 167 25.10 -11.39 -20.97
C ILE A 167 23.69 -11.92 -21.30
N GLY A 168 23.51 -13.24 -21.26
CA GLY A 168 22.33 -13.92 -21.78
C GLY A 168 21.02 -13.35 -21.26
N ALA A 169 19.94 -13.47 -22.05
CA ALA A 169 18.61 -12.93 -21.74
C ALA A 169 18.12 -13.29 -20.33
N SER A 170 18.49 -14.47 -19.80
CA SER A 170 18.07 -14.90 -18.45
C SER A 170 18.66 -14.08 -17.29
N LEU A 171 19.68 -13.25 -17.53
CA LEU A 171 20.29 -12.37 -16.52
C LEU A 171 19.85 -10.90 -16.67
N ARG A 172 19.15 -10.55 -17.76
CA ARG A 172 18.59 -9.21 -18.00
C ARG A 172 17.17 -9.06 -17.46
N ASP A 173 16.41 -10.15 -17.49
CA ASP A 173 14.96 -10.15 -17.25
C ASP A 173 14.56 -10.49 -15.82
N ALA A 174 15.47 -10.45 -14.84
CA ALA A 174 15.04 -10.24 -13.47
C ALA A 174 14.61 -8.77 -13.37
N PRO A 175 13.30 -8.46 -13.28
CA PRO A 175 12.86 -7.08 -13.15
C PRO A 175 13.59 -6.46 -11.94
N ARG A 176 13.94 -5.16 -11.99
CA ARG A 176 14.55 -4.41 -10.86
C ARG A 176 13.92 -4.74 -9.50
N THR A 177 12.65 -5.12 -9.51
CA THR A 177 11.86 -5.67 -8.42
C THR A 177 12.37 -7.02 -7.88
N LEU A 178 12.52 -8.09 -8.68
CA LEU A 178 12.95 -9.42 -8.19
C LEU A 178 14.31 -9.40 -7.47
N LEU A 179 15.21 -8.52 -7.89
CA LEU A 179 16.52 -8.39 -7.26
C LEU A 179 16.49 -7.67 -5.91
N ARG A 180 15.72 -6.57 -5.83
CA ARG A 180 15.38 -5.94 -4.55
C ARG A 180 14.70 -6.93 -3.61
N PHE A 181 13.83 -7.80 -4.11
CA PHE A 181 13.13 -8.80 -3.30
C PHE A 181 14.03 -9.94 -2.82
N ALA A 182 14.96 -10.46 -3.62
CA ALA A 182 15.89 -11.49 -3.17
C ALA A 182 16.89 -10.96 -2.13
N ILE A 183 17.37 -9.71 -2.32
CA ILE A 183 18.33 -9.05 -1.43
C ILE A 183 17.63 -8.53 -0.16
N ALA A 184 16.42 -7.97 -0.27
CA ALA A 184 15.62 -7.61 0.89
C ALA A 184 15.15 -8.85 1.65
N ALA A 185 14.87 -9.97 0.97
CA ALA A 185 14.59 -11.23 1.65
C ALA A 185 15.82 -11.79 2.42
N GLU A 186 17.05 -11.61 1.91
CA GLU A 186 18.25 -12.04 2.64
C GLU A 186 18.74 -10.99 3.67
N LEU A 187 18.55 -9.68 3.44
CA LEU A 187 18.92 -8.59 4.37
C LEU A 187 17.87 -8.36 5.47
N SER A 188 16.60 -8.69 5.24
CA SER A 188 15.53 -8.74 6.26
C SER A 188 15.47 -10.09 6.97
N ALA A 189 16.61 -10.78 7.10
CA ALA A 189 16.71 -12.06 7.81
C ALA A 189 16.09 -12.02 9.22
N HIS A 190 15.96 -10.85 9.87
CA HIS A 190 15.24 -10.75 11.15
C HIS A 190 13.70 -10.72 11.01
N THR A 191 13.17 -10.08 9.97
CA THR A 191 11.72 -10.04 9.66
C THR A 191 11.26 -11.37 9.06
N LEU A 192 12.06 -12.01 8.21
CA LEU A 192 11.75 -13.34 7.65
C LEU A 192 11.95 -14.48 8.65
N SER A 193 12.94 -14.39 9.55
CA SER A 193 13.12 -15.37 10.65
C SER A 193 11.95 -15.44 11.63
N THR A 194 11.03 -14.47 11.62
CA THR A 194 9.88 -14.39 12.54
C THR A 194 8.53 -14.66 11.85
N MET A 195 8.50 -14.76 10.53
CA MET A 195 7.27 -15.05 9.78
C MET A 195 6.97 -16.55 9.80
N LYS A 196 6.11 -16.94 10.73
CA LYS A 196 5.54 -18.28 10.82
C LYS A 196 4.40 -18.48 9.81
N PRO A 197 4.17 -19.71 9.34
CA PRO A 197 3.03 -20.04 8.51
C PRO A 197 1.71 -19.79 9.26
N ILE A 198 0.65 -19.49 8.51
CA ILE A 198 -0.69 -19.25 9.03
C ILE A 198 -1.19 -20.59 9.53
N GLN A 199 -1.59 -20.60 10.80
CA GLN A 199 -2.23 -21.76 11.39
C GLN A 199 -3.71 -21.78 10.95
N PRO A 200 -4.33 -22.94 10.73
CA PRO A 200 -5.74 -22.99 10.35
C PRO A 200 -6.63 -22.37 11.44
N TRP A 201 -7.83 -21.96 11.04
CA TRP A 201 -8.93 -21.68 11.97
C TRP A 201 -9.89 -22.86 11.99
N HIS A 202 -10.52 -23.09 13.13
CA HIS A 202 -11.72 -23.91 13.23
C HIS A 202 -12.92 -23.09 12.76
N TRP A 203 -13.86 -23.73 12.07
CA TRP A 203 -15.01 -23.05 11.47
C TRP A 203 -16.34 -23.56 12.00
N ARG A 204 -17.32 -22.67 12.11
CA ARG A 204 -18.71 -22.99 12.44
C ARG A 204 -19.68 -22.22 11.57
N LYS A 205 -20.66 -22.92 11.02
CA LYS A 205 -21.74 -22.35 10.22
C LYS A 205 -22.97 -22.16 11.09
N LEU A 206 -23.49 -20.94 11.16
CA LEU A 206 -24.69 -20.55 11.92
C LEU A 206 -25.65 -19.77 11.00
N PRO A 207 -26.95 -19.70 11.33
CA PRO A 207 -27.83 -18.71 10.72
C PRO A 207 -27.46 -17.29 11.18
N LEU A 208 -27.59 -16.30 10.29
CA LEU A 208 -27.27 -14.90 10.59
C LEU A 208 -28.33 -14.19 11.46
N PHE A 209 -29.52 -14.79 11.60
CA PHE A 209 -30.63 -14.23 12.38
C PHE A 209 -31.02 -12.78 12.00
N LYS A 210 -30.87 -12.39 10.71
CA LYS A 210 -31.12 -11.02 10.22
C LYS A 210 -30.33 -9.94 10.98
N LEU A 211 -29.17 -10.29 11.51
CA LEU A 211 -28.22 -9.32 12.04
C LEU A 211 -27.46 -8.68 10.87
N ASN A 212 -27.15 -7.39 10.97
CA ASN A 212 -26.21 -6.74 10.05
C ASN A 212 -24.75 -6.89 10.56
N GLY A 213 -23.78 -6.44 9.77
CA GLY A 213 -22.36 -6.53 10.13
C GLY A 213 -22.04 -5.83 11.44
N ALA A 214 -22.53 -4.61 11.63
CA ALA A 214 -22.34 -3.83 12.86
C ALA A 214 -22.87 -4.54 14.12
N GLN A 215 -24.03 -5.21 14.04
CA GLN A 215 -24.61 -5.96 15.16
C GLN A 215 -23.80 -7.22 15.49
N VAL A 216 -23.34 -7.94 14.47
CA VAL A 216 -22.45 -9.10 14.66
C VAL A 216 -21.13 -8.64 15.30
N PHE A 217 -20.56 -7.55 14.79
CA PHE A 217 -19.33 -6.98 15.31
C PHE A 217 -19.46 -6.52 16.76
N GLU A 218 -20.55 -5.80 17.08
CA GLU A 218 -20.83 -5.33 18.43
C GLU A 218 -21.00 -6.50 19.41
N ALA A 219 -21.72 -7.55 19.01
CA ALA A 219 -21.95 -8.75 19.83
C ALA A 219 -20.67 -9.55 20.10
N LEU A 220 -19.80 -9.70 19.11
CA LEU A 220 -18.64 -10.60 19.19
C LEU A 220 -17.36 -9.89 19.66
N PHE A 221 -17.14 -8.64 19.25
CA PHE A 221 -15.82 -8.00 19.36
C PHE A 221 -15.82 -6.70 20.19
N LEU A 222 -16.97 -6.05 20.43
CA LEU A 222 -17.05 -4.84 21.27
C LEU A 222 -17.64 -5.09 22.67
N ASN A 223 -18.75 -5.82 22.80
CA ASN A 223 -19.52 -5.95 24.05
C ASN A 223 -18.99 -6.99 25.04
N PHE A 224 -17.69 -7.28 25.02
CA PHE A 224 -17.10 -8.29 25.88
C PHE A 224 -17.05 -7.81 27.35
N ARG A 225 -18.12 -8.12 28.10
CA ARG A 225 -18.14 -8.07 29.55
C ARG A 225 -17.60 -9.39 30.11
N ASP A 226 -16.58 -9.24 30.96
CA ASP A 226 -16.11 -10.15 32.01
C ASP A 226 -14.81 -10.97 31.80
N VAL A 227 -14.06 -10.96 32.92
CA VAL A 227 -12.87 -11.75 33.32
C VAL A 227 -11.48 -11.23 32.91
N GLU A 228 -11.12 -9.98 33.26
CA GLU A 228 -9.74 -9.62 33.70
C GLU A 228 -9.61 -8.16 34.22
N THR A 229 -10.55 -7.68 35.03
CA THR A 229 -10.38 -6.44 35.80
C THR A 229 -9.59 -6.67 37.10
N LEU A 230 -8.36 -7.22 36.99
CA LEU A 230 -7.45 -7.37 38.15
C LEU A 230 -6.10 -6.66 38.03
N GLN A 231 -5.76 -6.00 36.93
CA GLN A 231 -4.46 -5.30 36.82
C GLN A 231 -4.48 -3.95 36.08
N GLY A 232 -5.49 -3.12 36.31
CA GLY A 232 -5.32 -1.65 36.25
C GLY A 232 -4.88 -0.98 34.94
N ARG A 233 -4.82 -1.68 33.81
CA ARG A 233 -4.71 -1.14 32.43
C ARG A 233 -5.42 -2.09 31.48
N SER A 234 -6.58 -1.73 30.94
CA SER A 234 -7.15 -2.51 29.83
C SER A 234 -6.29 -2.26 28.59
N PRO A 235 -5.64 -3.27 27.98
CA PRO A 235 -5.03 -3.09 26.68
C PRO A 235 -6.14 -2.66 25.70
N GLN A 236 -5.93 -1.56 24.96
CA GLN A 236 -6.82 -1.16 23.88
C GLN A 236 -6.95 -2.34 22.93
N ARG A 237 -8.15 -2.95 22.88
CA ARG A 237 -8.40 -4.14 22.07
C ARG A 237 -8.47 -3.74 20.61
N ILE A 238 -7.84 -4.56 19.78
CA ILE A 238 -7.86 -4.41 18.34
C ILE A 238 -9.08 -5.14 17.81
N ALA A 239 -9.89 -4.45 17.02
CA ALA A 239 -11.08 -5.01 16.42
C ALA A 239 -11.35 -4.32 15.08
N THR A 240 -11.80 -5.09 14.10
CA THR A 240 -12.03 -4.60 12.73
C THR A 240 -13.40 -5.03 12.24
N LEU A 241 -14.12 -4.11 11.60
CA LEU A 241 -15.32 -4.35 10.85
C LEU A 241 -15.11 -3.85 9.42
N LEU A 242 -15.30 -4.73 8.44
CA LEU A 242 -15.51 -4.39 7.04
C LEU A 242 -16.99 -4.65 6.75
N GLU A 243 -17.76 -3.61 6.48
CA GLU A 243 -19.21 -3.70 6.35
C GLU A 243 -19.66 -3.24 4.96
N SER A 244 -20.46 -4.09 4.31
CA SER A 244 -21.34 -3.67 3.23
C SER A 244 -22.80 -3.59 3.71
N PRO A 245 -23.60 -2.62 3.23
CA PRO A 245 -24.97 -2.41 3.68
C PRO A 245 -25.90 -3.50 3.14
N VAL A 246 -26.91 -3.87 3.91
CA VAL A 246 -27.87 -4.95 3.57
C VAL A 246 -28.87 -4.54 2.45
N THR A 247 -28.64 -3.45 1.73
CA THR A 247 -29.63 -2.91 0.78
C THR A 247 -29.68 -3.73 -0.51
N HIS A 248 -30.91 -4.00 -0.98
CA HIS A 248 -31.28 -5.00 -1.99
C HIS A 248 -30.79 -4.79 -3.44
N SER A 249 -29.86 -3.88 -3.74
CA SER A 249 -29.66 -3.42 -5.12
C SER A 249 -28.28 -3.60 -5.74
N THR A 250 -27.23 -4.02 -5.02
CA THR A 250 -25.87 -4.06 -5.61
C THR A 250 -25.14 -5.36 -5.28
N HIS A 251 -24.49 -5.96 -6.29
CA HIS A 251 -23.64 -7.15 -6.12
C HIS A 251 -22.45 -6.90 -5.18
N LEU A 252 -22.10 -5.64 -4.95
CA LEU A 252 -21.04 -5.19 -4.07
C LEU A 252 -21.35 -5.38 -2.58
N ALA A 253 -22.62 -5.62 -2.22
CA ALA A 253 -23.08 -5.53 -0.84
C ALA A 253 -23.51 -6.86 -0.19
N ARG A 254 -22.75 -7.94 -0.46
CA ARG A 254 -23.10 -9.29 0.01
C ARG A 254 -22.54 -9.65 1.38
N TYR A 255 -21.33 -9.21 1.70
CA TYR A 255 -20.58 -9.73 2.85
C TYR A 255 -20.23 -8.64 3.86
N SER A 256 -20.22 -9.00 5.15
CA SER A 256 -19.52 -8.24 6.19
C SER A 256 -18.49 -9.14 6.87
N ILE A 257 -17.32 -8.60 7.17
CA ILE A 257 -16.23 -9.30 7.85
C ILE A 257 -15.99 -8.59 9.18
N CYS A 258 -16.05 -9.34 10.27
CA CYS A 258 -15.84 -8.87 11.63
C CYS A 258 -14.65 -9.63 12.22
N ALA A 259 -13.66 -8.97 12.79
CA ALA A 259 -12.47 -9.63 13.32
C ALA A 259 -12.05 -9.04 14.67
N GLY A 260 -11.54 -9.92 15.54
CA GLY A 260 -11.06 -9.56 16.87
C GLY A 260 -9.57 -9.25 16.90
N SER A 261 -8.97 -9.47 18.06
CA SER A 261 -7.56 -9.21 18.36
C SER A 261 -6.60 -10.02 17.47
N PRO A 262 -5.34 -9.58 17.34
CA PRO A 262 -4.29 -10.36 16.71
C PRO A 262 -4.07 -11.70 17.40
N ARG A 263 -3.83 -12.73 16.60
CA ARG A 263 -3.44 -14.05 17.04
C ARG A 263 -2.16 -13.98 17.87
N LEU A 264 -2.11 -14.76 18.94
CA LEU A 264 -0.92 -14.95 19.76
C LEU A 264 -0.23 -16.26 19.37
N ILE A 265 1.03 -16.19 18.93
CA ILE A 265 1.86 -17.36 18.67
C ILE A 265 3.12 -17.23 19.52
N GLU A 266 3.35 -18.20 20.42
CA GLU A 266 4.48 -18.18 21.37
C GLU A 266 4.60 -16.87 22.17
N GLY A 267 3.46 -16.31 22.56
CA GLY A 267 3.40 -15.06 23.34
C GLY A 267 3.63 -13.78 22.53
N GLN A 268 3.80 -13.86 21.21
CA GLN A 268 3.90 -12.70 20.34
C GLN A 268 2.60 -12.47 19.55
N GLN A 269 2.15 -11.21 19.52
CA GLN A 269 1.02 -10.79 18.70
C GLN A 269 1.42 -10.77 17.21
N ARG A 270 0.57 -11.35 16.36
CA ARG A 270 0.73 -11.35 14.91
C ARG A 270 0.23 -10.03 14.32
N LEU A 271 1.00 -8.98 14.57
CA LEU A 271 0.71 -7.59 14.22
C LEU A 271 1.99 -6.91 13.75
N TRP A 272 1.89 -6.11 12.68
CA TRP A 272 3.04 -5.49 12.04
C TRP A 272 2.74 -4.07 11.56
N THR A 273 3.76 -3.22 11.66
CA THR A 273 3.78 -1.86 11.10
C THR A 273 5.08 -1.65 10.34
N PRO A 274 5.22 -2.21 9.13
CA PRO A 274 6.46 -2.09 8.37
C PRO A 274 6.75 -0.60 8.08
N PRO A 275 8.01 -0.17 8.21
CA PRO A 275 8.39 1.21 7.90
C PRO A 275 8.32 1.45 6.39
N LEU A 276 8.15 2.72 6.01
CA LEU A 276 8.19 3.15 4.61
C LEU A 276 9.52 2.75 3.97
N GLY A 277 9.47 2.13 2.79
CA GLY A 277 10.61 1.53 2.11
C GLY A 277 10.57 -0.01 2.12
N ASP A 278 9.96 -0.60 3.16
CA ASP A 278 9.88 -2.04 3.36
C ASP A 278 8.46 -2.60 3.24
N ILE A 279 7.43 -1.76 3.00
CA ILE A 279 6.02 -2.16 3.11
C ILE A 279 5.65 -3.23 2.08
N LEU A 280 5.92 -2.98 0.80
CA LEU A 280 5.59 -3.92 -0.27
C LEU A 280 6.41 -5.21 -0.15
N CYS A 281 7.69 -5.11 0.25
CA CYS A 281 8.51 -6.27 0.51
C CYS A 281 7.94 -7.11 1.65
N PHE A 282 7.54 -6.47 2.75
CA PHE A 282 6.92 -7.12 3.90
C PHE A 282 5.63 -7.87 3.50
N LEU A 283 4.75 -7.24 2.71
CA LEU A 283 3.52 -7.89 2.24
C LEU A 283 3.80 -9.10 1.37
N ARG A 284 4.83 -9.03 0.52
CA ARG A 284 5.25 -10.16 -0.31
C ARG A 284 5.82 -11.29 0.54
N CYS A 285 6.58 -10.96 1.59
CA CYS A 285 7.04 -11.96 2.56
C CYS A 285 5.87 -12.64 3.29
N LEU A 286 4.84 -11.88 3.70
CA LEU A 286 3.62 -12.46 4.29
C LEU A 286 2.98 -13.46 3.33
N LEU A 287 2.72 -13.05 2.08
CA LEU A 287 2.13 -13.93 1.06
C LEU A 287 2.96 -15.19 0.80
N ASN A 288 4.28 -15.06 0.67
CA ASN A 288 5.16 -16.17 0.36
C ASN A 288 5.36 -17.14 1.53
N SER A 289 5.14 -16.68 2.76
CA SER A 289 5.28 -17.52 3.96
C SER A 289 4.25 -18.67 4.04
N HIS A 290 3.31 -18.74 3.09
CA HIS A 290 2.32 -19.82 2.98
C HIS A 290 2.38 -20.61 1.68
N GLN A 291 3.27 -20.27 0.74
CA GLN A 291 3.33 -20.96 -0.55
C GLN A 291 4.03 -22.34 -0.48
N ASP A 292 4.85 -22.58 0.55
CA ASP A 292 5.67 -23.81 0.69
C ASP A 292 5.00 -24.96 1.48
N GLU A 293 3.81 -24.77 2.06
CA GLU A 293 3.09 -25.86 2.76
C GLU A 293 2.05 -26.54 1.85
N ASP A 294 2.54 -27.57 1.18
CA ASP A 294 1.84 -28.54 0.35
C ASP A 294 0.52 -29.08 0.98
N ALA A 295 -0.54 -29.08 0.15
CA ALA A 295 -1.73 -29.96 0.05
C ALA A 295 -2.53 -30.41 1.30
N SER A 296 -1.95 -30.46 2.50
CA SER A 296 -2.52 -31.01 3.72
C SER A 296 -3.54 -30.09 4.40
N MET A 297 -3.35 -28.76 4.33
CA MET A 297 -4.32 -27.79 4.84
C MET A 297 -5.59 -27.69 3.98
N LYS A 298 -5.51 -28.00 2.67
CA LYS A 298 -6.66 -27.98 1.75
C LYS A 298 -7.68 -29.10 2.05
N ALA A 299 -7.29 -30.14 2.79
CA ALA A 299 -8.10 -31.35 2.95
C ALA A 299 -8.95 -31.39 4.23
N GLN A 300 -8.78 -30.47 5.18
CA GLN A 300 -9.40 -30.59 6.53
C GLN A 300 -10.39 -29.48 6.91
N SER A 301 -10.60 -28.44 6.11
CA SER A 301 -11.51 -27.35 6.47
C SER A 301 -12.81 -27.41 5.63
N ILE A 302 -13.95 -27.49 6.33
CA ILE A 302 -15.30 -27.31 5.74
C ILE A 302 -15.49 -25.80 5.51
N VAL A 303 -14.64 -25.20 4.67
CA VAL A 303 -14.70 -23.77 4.36
C VAL A 303 -15.18 -23.65 2.92
N PRO A 304 -16.28 -22.91 2.68
CA PRO A 304 -16.72 -22.66 1.32
C PRO A 304 -15.66 -21.86 0.58
N SER A 305 -15.21 -22.39 -0.57
CA SER A 305 -14.25 -21.72 -1.43
C SER A 305 -14.74 -20.34 -1.90
N GLU A 306 -16.05 -20.14 -1.92
CA GLU A 306 -16.73 -18.92 -2.35
C GLU A 306 -16.68 -17.76 -1.35
N LEU A 307 -16.23 -17.97 -0.10
CA LEU A 307 -16.11 -16.87 0.85
C LEU A 307 -15.02 -15.87 0.40
N PRO A 308 -15.27 -14.55 0.50
CA PRO A 308 -14.29 -13.54 0.09
C PRO A 308 -13.02 -13.59 0.95
N PHE A 309 -13.18 -13.87 2.24
CA PHE A 309 -12.09 -13.96 3.21
C PHE A 309 -12.17 -15.27 3.99
N THR A 310 -11.07 -16.02 4.00
CA THR A 310 -10.94 -17.30 4.70
C THR A 310 -9.80 -17.32 5.71
N GLY A 311 -9.42 -16.13 6.21
CA GLY A 311 -8.22 -15.91 7.00
C GLY A 311 -7.08 -15.32 6.17
N GLY A 312 -6.04 -14.83 6.84
CA GLY A 312 -5.01 -14.00 6.24
C GLY A 312 -4.76 -12.79 7.11
N TRP A 313 -4.64 -11.63 6.48
CA TRP A 313 -4.32 -10.38 7.16
C TRP A 313 -5.33 -9.29 6.86
N LEU A 314 -5.65 -8.54 7.90
CA LEU A 314 -6.47 -7.33 7.83
C LEU A 314 -5.56 -6.15 8.08
N GLY A 315 -5.73 -5.07 7.32
CA GLY A 315 -4.83 -3.93 7.43
C GLY A 315 -5.19 -2.72 6.60
N TRP A 316 -4.27 -1.76 6.62
CA TRP A 316 -4.33 -0.56 5.80
C TRP A 316 -2.97 -0.17 5.23
N LEU A 317 -3.06 0.68 4.21
CA LEU A 317 -1.97 1.35 3.52
C LEU A 317 -2.34 2.84 3.45
N GLY A 318 -1.63 3.68 4.18
CA GLY A 318 -1.75 5.12 4.13
C GLY A 318 -1.30 5.66 2.78
N TYR A 319 -1.81 6.84 2.42
CA TYR A 319 -1.49 7.54 1.18
C TYR A 319 0.03 7.67 0.97
N ASP A 320 0.78 7.84 2.05
CA ASP A 320 2.23 7.99 2.05
C ASP A 320 3.00 6.76 1.53
N LEU A 321 2.36 5.59 1.37
CA LEU A 321 2.95 4.45 0.64
C LEU A 321 3.39 4.85 -0.79
N ALA A 322 2.78 5.88 -1.38
CA ALA A 322 3.16 6.42 -2.68
C ALA A 322 4.66 6.75 -2.79
N TRP A 323 5.32 7.16 -1.69
CA TRP A 323 6.76 7.47 -1.67
C TRP A 323 7.66 6.23 -1.73
N GLU A 324 7.15 5.03 -1.45
CA GLU A 324 7.86 3.77 -1.69
C GLU A 324 7.72 3.32 -3.16
N ILE A 325 6.65 3.74 -3.82
CA ILE A 325 6.33 3.36 -5.20
C ILE A 325 7.03 4.31 -6.19
N GLU A 326 6.90 5.62 -5.95
CA GLU A 326 7.30 6.71 -6.84
C GLU A 326 8.36 7.63 -6.20
N GLN A 327 9.10 8.36 -7.03
CA GLN A 327 10.03 9.40 -6.56
C GLN A 327 9.29 10.73 -6.38
N LEU A 328 9.00 11.09 -5.13
CA LEU A 328 8.22 12.27 -4.79
C LEU A 328 8.98 13.20 -3.83
N PRO A 329 8.71 14.52 -3.89
CA PRO A 329 9.26 15.46 -2.91
C PRO A 329 8.76 15.16 -1.49
N GLN A 330 9.54 15.53 -0.48
CA GLN A 330 9.14 15.38 0.92
C GLN A 330 9.37 16.71 1.65
N HIS A 331 8.29 17.48 1.78
CA HIS A 331 8.32 18.82 2.36
C HIS A 331 7.56 18.89 3.68
N LYS A 332 6.51 18.08 3.83
CA LYS A 332 5.57 18.19 4.95
C LYS A 332 5.74 17.07 5.98
N VAL A 333 5.29 17.35 7.20
CA VAL A 333 5.17 16.39 8.31
C VAL A 333 3.73 16.40 8.77
N ASP A 334 3.25 15.29 9.32
CA ASP A 334 1.90 15.15 9.85
C ASP A 334 1.96 14.56 11.27
N PRO A 335 1.35 15.21 12.28
CA PRO A 335 1.40 14.73 13.67
C PRO A 335 0.50 13.53 13.95
N LEU A 336 -0.32 13.08 13.00
CA LEU A 336 -1.22 11.95 13.22
C LEU A 336 -0.45 10.67 13.61
N PRO A 337 -0.88 9.94 14.65
CA PRO A 337 -0.10 8.85 15.26
C PRO A 337 -0.15 7.53 14.46
N PHE A 338 -0.87 7.50 13.34
CA PHE A 338 -1.11 6.27 12.60
C PHE A 338 0.11 5.86 11.77
N PRO A 339 0.54 4.59 11.82
CA PRO A 339 1.58 4.08 10.94
C PRO A 339 1.10 4.06 9.49
N ILE A 340 2.05 4.26 8.56
CA ILE A 340 1.77 4.25 7.12
C ILE A 340 1.21 2.89 6.68
N ALA A 341 1.69 1.79 7.24
CA ALA A 341 1.11 0.48 7.01
C ALA A 341 0.89 -0.24 8.33
N TYR A 342 -0.20 -0.99 8.39
CA TYR A 342 -0.57 -1.82 9.52
C TYR A 342 -1.25 -3.07 9.00
N TRP A 343 -0.82 -4.23 9.50
CA TRP A 343 -1.40 -5.52 9.15
C TRP A 343 -1.41 -6.42 10.38
N TYR A 344 -2.45 -7.25 10.52
CA TYR A 344 -2.50 -8.25 11.57
C TYR A 344 -3.25 -9.52 11.14
N GLU A 345 -2.88 -10.64 11.74
CA GLU A 345 -3.56 -11.93 11.58
C GLU A 345 -4.58 -12.09 12.72
N PRO A 346 -5.89 -12.20 12.45
CA PRO A 346 -6.89 -12.25 13.51
C PRO A 346 -6.90 -13.60 14.24
N GLU A 347 -7.04 -13.58 15.56
CA GLU A 347 -7.25 -14.79 16.38
C GLU A 347 -8.60 -15.44 16.03
N SER A 348 -9.65 -14.63 15.95
CA SER A 348 -10.99 -15.01 15.54
C SER A 348 -11.64 -13.96 14.67
N PHE A 349 -12.54 -14.41 13.80
CA PHE A 349 -13.31 -13.56 12.90
C PHE A 349 -14.64 -14.21 12.51
N ALA A 350 -15.51 -13.43 11.90
CA ALA A 350 -16.79 -13.84 11.39
C ALA A 350 -17.06 -13.26 10.01
N VAL A 351 -17.66 -14.05 9.12
CA VAL A 351 -18.08 -13.63 7.78
C VAL A 351 -19.59 -13.79 7.66
N ALA A 352 -20.30 -12.67 7.59
CA ALA A 352 -21.75 -12.63 7.40
C ALA A 352 -22.08 -12.59 5.90
N ASP A 353 -22.81 -13.59 5.41
CA ASP A 353 -23.41 -13.61 4.07
C ASP A 353 -24.86 -13.12 4.17
N HIS A 354 -25.08 -11.85 3.82
CA HIS A 354 -26.40 -11.21 3.92
C HIS A 354 -27.40 -11.79 2.93
N GLN A 355 -26.93 -12.28 1.79
CA GLN A 355 -27.78 -12.85 0.75
C GLN A 355 -28.30 -14.23 1.16
N GLN A 356 -27.42 -15.09 1.69
CA GLN A 356 -27.79 -16.44 2.12
C GLN A 356 -28.31 -16.50 3.57
N GLN A 357 -28.21 -15.40 4.32
CA GLN A 357 -28.54 -15.32 5.76
C GLN A 357 -27.74 -16.34 6.59
N ILE A 358 -26.45 -16.49 6.27
CA ILE A 358 -25.51 -17.41 6.92
C ILE A 358 -24.41 -16.59 7.58
N LEU A 359 -24.03 -16.99 8.79
CA LEU A 359 -22.87 -16.50 9.50
C LEU A 359 -21.83 -17.61 9.62
N TRP A 360 -20.61 -17.33 9.19
CA TRP A 360 -19.46 -18.21 9.38
C TRP A 360 -18.60 -17.65 10.49
N LEU A 361 -18.37 -18.43 11.55
CA LEU A 361 -17.42 -18.12 12.61
C LEU A 361 -16.11 -18.87 12.37
N ALA A 362 -15.00 -18.21 12.63
CA ALA A 362 -13.65 -18.77 12.56
C ALA A 362 -12.85 -18.39 13.81
N ALA A 363 -12.18 -19.35 14.43
CA ALA A 363 -11.36 -19.11 15.63
C ALA A 363 -10.18 -20.08 15.73
N THR A 364 -9.16 -19.73 16.53
CA THR A 364 -7.96 -20.54 16.73
C THR A 364 -8.19 -21.86 17.43
N ASP A 365 -9.25 -21.94 18.24
CA ASP A 365 -9.62 -23.13 19.00
C ASP A 365 -11.15 -23.26 19.09
N LEU A 366 -11.62 -24.46 19.44
CA LEU A 366 -13.04 -24.78 19.51
C LEU A 366 -13.77 -24.07 20.67
N ALA A 367 -13.07 -23.78 21.77
CA ALA A 367 -13.69 -23.12 22.92
C ALA A 367 -14.03 -21.66 22.61
N GLN A 368 -13.17 -20.97 21.84
CA GLN A 368 -13.47 -19.63 21.34
C GLN A 368 -14.68 -19.64 20.40
N LEU A 369 -14.86 -20.66 19.55
CA LEU A 369 -16.09 -20.79 18.73
C LEU A 369 -17.35 -20.96 19.58
N ASP A 370 -17.30 -21.78 20.64
CA ASP A 370 -18.42 -21.97 21.57
C ASP A 370 -18.79 -20.67 22.29
N LEU A 371 -17.77 -19.89 22.68
CA LEU A 371 -17.96 -18.56 23.27
C LEU A 371 -18.63 -17.59 22.30
N MET A 372 -18.10 -17.48 21.07
CA MET A 372 -18.64 -16.60 20.03
C MET A 372 -20.10 -16.95 19.70
N GLN A 373 -20.43 -18.24 19.57
CA GLN A 373 -21.81 -18.66 19.37
C GLN A 373 -22.71 -18.26 20.53
N SER A 374 -22.27 -18.50 21.77
CA SER A 374 -23.04 -18.16 22.98
C SER A 374 -23.31 -16.66 23.08
N GLN A 375 -22.31 -15.82 22.74
CA GLN A 375 -22.44 -14.36 22.69
C GLN A 375 -23.48 -13.93 21.65
N LEU A 376 -23.45 -14.54 20.46
CA LEU A 376 -24.41 -14.26 19.41
C LEU A 376 -25.84 -14.63 19.83
N GLU A 377 -26.03 -15.81 20.42
CA GLU A 377 -27.34 -16.26 20.93
C GLU A 377 -27.88 -15.33 22.02
N GLN A 378 -27.01 -14.81 22.89
CA GLN A 378 -27.38 -13.81 23.89
C GLN A 378 -27.77 -12.47 23.24
N ALA A 379 -27.00 -11.98 22.27
CA ALA A 379 -27.30 -10.75 21.55
C ALA A 379 -28.64 -10.82 20.81
N VAL A 380 -28.96 -11.96 20.20
CA VAL A 380 -30.26 -12.20 19.55
C VAL A 380 -31.40 -12.12 20.57
N LYS A 381 -31.27 -12.76 21.74
CA LYS A 381 -32.28 -12.70 22.82
C LYS A 381 -32.45 -11.29 23.40
N GLN A 382 -31.35 -10.55 23.55
CA GLN A 382 -31.38 -9.17 24.06
C GLN A 382 -32.05 -8.20 23.07
N ARG A 383 -31.87 -8.43 21.76
CA ARG A 383 -32.54 -7.63 20.72
C ARG A 383 -34.06 -7.73 20.78
N GLU A 384 -34.59 -8.90 21.13
CA GLU A 384 -36.04 -9.11 21.31
C GLU A 384 -36.62 -8.36 22.53
N THR A 385 -35.75 -7.86 23.42
CA THR A 385 -36.13 -7.25 24.71
C THR A 385 -35.71 -5.79 24.88
N GLN A 386 -34.97 -5.20 23.93
CA GLN A 386 -34.47 -3.82 24.03
C GLN A 386 -35.40 -2.78 23.39
N ASN A 387 -35.72 -1.74 24.17
CA ASN A 387 -36.29 -0.47 23.71
C ASN A 387 -35.19 0.44 23.12
N LEU A 388 -35.57 1.28 22.14
CA LEU A 388 -34.71 2.26 21.48
C LEU A 388 -33.96 3.17 22.50
N PRO A 389 -32.67 3.49 22.26
CA PRO A 389 -31.93 4.43 23.10
C PRO A 389 -32.57 5.83 23.13
N GLN A 390 -32.56 6.46 24.30
CA GLN A 390 -33.09 7.80 24.55
C GLN A 390 -32.21 8.91 23.97
N ASP A 391 -32.90 10.01 23.63
CA ASP A 391 -32.37 11.30 23.21
C ASP A 391 -31.14 11.76 24.01
N VAL A 392 -29.95 11.69 23.41
CA VAL A 392 -28.75 12.37 23.93
C VAL A 392 -28.78 13.83 23.49
N LYS A 393 -28.80 14.76 24.45
CA LYS A 393 -28.68 16.19 24.17
C LYS A 393 -27.34 16.49 23.49
N THR A 394 -27.39 17.05 22.30
CA THR A 394 -26.22 17.39 21.47
C THR A 394 -25.60 18.72 21.91
N THR A 395 -24.31 18.72 22.22
CA THR A 395 -23.51 19.95 22.29
C THR A 395 -22.90 20.20 20.91
N PRO A 396 -22.97 21.42 20.34
CA PRO A 396 -22.42 21.67 19.02
C PRO A 396 -20.90 21.49 19.02
N VAL A 397 -20.44 20.52 18.23
CA VAL A 397 -19.01 20.31 17.96
C VAL A 397 -18.49 21.43 17.05
N THR A 398 -17.45 22.12 17.49
CA THR A 398 -16.76 23.15 16.69
C THR A 398 -15.68 22.49 15.85
N CYS A 399 -15.65 22.82 14.56
CA CYS A 399 -14.73 22.29 13.57
C CYS A 399 -13.68 23.36 13.20
N ILE A 400 -12.40 22.97 13.14
CA ILE A 400 -11.28 23.84 12.80
C ILE A 400 -10.62 23.30 11.53
N PHE A 401 -10.56 24.10 10.47
CA PHE A 401 -9.87 23.73 9.22
C PHE A 401 -8.39 24.12 9.29
N GLN A 402 -7.51 23.25 8.79
CA GLN A 402 -6.06 23.48 8.73
C GLN A 402 -5.63 24.42 7.59
N MET A 403 -6.58 24.87 6.77
CA MET A 403 -6.36 25.78 5.66
C MET A 403 -7.49 26.81 5.63
N SER A 404 -7.14 28.07 5.43
CA SER A 404 -8.11 29.16 5.27
C SER A 404 -8.82 29.08 3.92
N GLN A 405 -9.95 29.77 3.80
CA GLN A 405 -10.66 29.87 2.51
C GLN A 405 -9.77 30.55 1.46
N GLU A 406 -9.03 31.60 1.85
CA GLU A 406 -8.14 32.35 0.98
C GLU A 406 -6.99 31.48 0.46
N ASP A 407 -6.36 30.69 1.33
CA ASP A 407 -5.27 29.80 0.97
C ASP A 407 -5.76 28.68 0.04
N TYR A 408 -6.95 28.12 0.29
CA TYR A 408 -7.54 27.11 -0.59
C TYR A 408 -7.84 27.69 -1.98
N ILE A 409 -8.43 28.88 -2.05
CA ILE A 409 -8.70 29.55 -3.32
C ILE A 409 -7.39 29.80 -4.08
N ALA A 410 -6.33 30.20 -3.39
CA ALA A 410 -5.00 30.38 -3.99
C ALA A 410 -4.43 29.06 -4.51
N ALA A 411 -4.56 27.97 -3.75
CA ALA A 411 -4.14 26.63 -4.17
C ALA A 411 -4.90 26.16 -5.42
N VAL A 412 -6.23 26.33 -5.48
CA VAL A 412 -7.03 26.00 -6.66
C VAL A 412 -6.59 26.84 -7.87
N GLN A 413 -6.36 28.14 -7.69
CA GLN A 413 -5.85 28.99 -8.77
C GLN A 413 -4.47 28.53 -9.26
N GLN A 414 -3.60 28.06 -8.36
CA GLN A 414 -2.29 27.53 -8.73
C GLN A 414 -2.40 26.19 -9.49
N ALA A 415 -3.25 25.27 -9.02
CA ALA A 415 -3.55 24.03 -9.75
C ALA A 415 -4.07 24.31 -11.17
N LYS A 416 -4.95 25.31 -11.33
CA LYS A 416 -5.42 25.74 -12.65
C LYS A 416 -4.32 26.27 -13.56
N LYS A 417 -3.28 26.91 -13.03
CA LYS A 417 -2.12 27.32 -13.85
C LYS A 417 -1.34 26.11 -14.34
N TYR A 418 -1.15 25.08 -13.50
CA TYR A 418 -0.55 23.82 -13.92
C TYR A 418 -1.37 23.14 -15.03
N ILE A 419 -2.70 23.15 -14.90
CA ILE A 419 -3.60 22.64 -15.95
C ILE A 419 -3.45 23.44 -17.24
N GLN A 420 -3.45 24.77 -17.17
CA GLN A 420 -3.30 25.64 -18.33
C GLN A 420 -1.94 25.47 -19.03
N ALA A 421 -0.89 25.19 -18.27
CA ALA A 421 0.44 24.89 -18.81
C ALA A 421 0.53 23.51 -19.48
N GLY A 422 -0.45 22.63 -19.23
CA GLY A 422 -0.47 21.26 -19.74
C GLY A 422 0.29 20.26 -18.88
N ASP A 423 0.65 20.62 -17.63
CA ASP A 423 1.33 19.72 -16.70
C ASP A 423 0.41 18.59 -16.23
N ILE A 424 -0.87 18.90 -16.02
CA ILE A 424 -1.91 17.99 -15.52
C ILE A 424 -3.25 18.28 -16.20
N PHE A 425 -4.13 17.29 -16.25
CA PHE A 425 -5.53 17.44 -16.68
C PHE A 425 -6.47 17.73 -15.51
N GLN A 426 -6.18 17.13 -14.36
CA GLN A 426 -6.93 17.27 -13.11
C GLN A 426 -5.99 17.13 -11.91
N ALA A 427 -6.28 17.84 -10.82
CA ALA A 427 -5.70 17.55 -9.50
C ALA A 427 -6.81 17.45 -8.45
N ASN A 428 -6.73 16.48 -7.54
CA ASN A 428 -7.62 16.42 -6.38
C ASN A 428 -6.98 17.18 -5.22
N LEU A 429 -7.49 18.35 -4.88
CA LEU A 429 -7.05 19.13 -3.71
C LEU A 429 -7.97 18.89 -2.53
N SER A 430 -7.43 18.89 -1.32
CA SER A 430 -8.19 18.56 -0.12
C SER A 430 -7.91 19.47 1.08
N LEU A 431 -8.90 19.47 1.97
CA LEU A 431 -8.98 20.26 3.18
C LEU A 431 -9.09 19.33 4.38
N ARG A 432 -8.15 19.46 5.30
CA ARG A 432 -8.20 18.77 6.58
C ARG A 432 -8.88 19.63 7.64
N PHE A 433 -9.70 18.99 8.45
CA PHE A 433 -10.32 19.58 9.62
C PHE A 433 -10.15 18.71 10.86
N GLU A 434 -10.22 19.34 12.02
CA GLU A 434 -10.25 18.70 13.32
C GLU A 434 -11.47 19.17 14.12
N ALA A 435 -11.92 18.32 15.03
CA ALA A 435 -13.07 18.55 15.89
C ALA A 435 -12.88 17.83 17.22
N HIS A 436 -13.19 18.51 18.32
CA HIS A 436 -13.21 17.88 19.64
C HIS A 436 -14.57 17.24 19.90
N THR A 437 -14.58 16.03 20.44
CA THR A 437 -15.83 15.30 20.68
C THR A 437 -15.81 14.54 22.00
N PRO A 438 -16.95 14.56 22.75
CA PRO A 438 -17.13 13.71 23.92
C PRO A 438 -17.61 12.29 23.55
N PHE A 439 -17.94 12.04 22.27
CA PHE A 439 -18.51 10.77 21.82
C PHE A 439 -17.43 9.73 21.55
N ASP A 440 -17.74 8.47 21.85
CA ASP A 440 -16.86 7.36 21.51
C ASP A 440 -16.87 7.08 20.00
N SER A 441 -15.74 6.57 19.50
CA SER A 441 -15.55 6.27 18.07
C SER A 441 -16.59 5.32 17.46
N TRP A 442 -17.13 4.37 18.24
CA TRP A 442 -18.13 3.41 17.74
C TRP A 442 -19.49 4.07 17.55
N SER A 443 -19.91 4.93 18.49
CA SER A 443 -21.12 5.74 18.34
C SER A 443 -21.07 6.65 17.12
N ILE A 444 -19.91 7.27 16.86
CA ILE A 444 -19.69 8.09 15.66
C ILE A 444 -19.79 7.24 14.39
N TYR A 445 -19.19 6.04 14.36
CA TYR A 445 -19.32 5.12 13.23
C TYR A 445 -20.77 4.76 12.94
N ARG A 446 -21.56 4.39 13.96
CA ARG A 446 -22.98 4.07 13.78
C ARG A 446 -23.77 5.25 13.21
N ALA A 447 -23.52 6.46 13.71
CA ALA A 447 -24.16 7.66 13.18
C ALA A 447 -23.79 7.92 11.71
N LEU A 448 -22.50 7.81 11.39
CA LEU A 448 -22.03 8.04 10.03
C LEU A 448 -22.58 7.01 9.04
N GLN A 449 -22.64 5.74 9.46
CA GLN A 449 -23.18 4.64 8.65
C GLN A 449 -24.68 4.81 8.41
N GLN A 450 -25.44 5.30 9.40
CA GLN A 450 -26.87 5.61 9.24
C GLN A 450 -27.10 6.76 8.24
N ILE A 451 -26.23 7.77 8.24
CA ILE A 451 -26.32 8.91 7.31
C ILE A 451 -25.89 8.49 5.90
N ASN A 452 -24.79 7.74 5.78
CA ASN A 452 -24.16 7.37 4.52
C ASN A 452 -23.82 5.86 4.46
N PRO A 453 -24.84 4.98 4.31
CA PRO A 453 -24.58 3.56 4.14
C PRO A 453 -23.78 3.34 2.85
N SER A 454 -22.59 2.75 2.97
CA SER A 454 -21.62 2.67 1.87
C SER A 454 -21.05 1.26 1.72
N PRO A 455 -20.86 0.74 0.49
CA PRO A 455 -20.47 -0.66 0.23
C PRO A 455 -19.13 -1.08 0.82
N PHE A 456 -18.21 -0.13 1.03
CA PHE A 456 -16.87 -0.38 1.56
C PHE A 456 -16.63 0.35 2.89
N ALA A 457 -17.69 0.46 3.71
CA ALA A 457 -17.58 1.00 5.05
C ALA A 457 -16.68 0.13 5.92
N SER A 458 -15.91 0.76 6.80
CA SER A 458 -15.10 0.03 7.77
C SER A 458 -14.92 0.78 9.07
N TYR A 459 -14.73 0.01 10.15
CA TYR A 459 -14.38 0.51 11.46
C TYR A 459 -13.16 -0.26 11.97
N TRP A 460 -12.16 0.46 12.44
CA TRP A 460 -10.93 -0.11 12.98
C TRP A 460 -10.69 0.48 14.35
N GLN A 461 -10.63 -0.36 15.38
CA GLN A 461 -10.17 0.03 16.71
C GLN A 461 -8.72 -0.45 16.86
N THR A 462 -7.78 0.47 17.09
CA THR A 462 -6.34 0.17 17.12
C THR A 462 -5.63 0.89 18.26
N PRO A 463 -4.36 0.54 18.57
CA PRO A 463 -3.58 1.23 19.60
C PRO A 463 -3.27 2.70 19.30
N TRP A 464 -3.36 3.11 18.03
CA TRP A 464 -3.07 4.50 17.61
C TRP A 464 -4.33 5.39 17.59
N GLY A 465 -5.51 4.78 17.69
CA GLY A 465 -6.78 5.46 17.47
C GLY A 465 -7.77 4.59 16.72
N ALA A 466 -8.85 5.19 16.24
CA ALA A 466 -9.83 4.49 15.42
C ALA A 466 -9.98 5.09 14.03
N ILE A 467 -10.23 4.24 13.04
CA ILE A 467 -10.62 4.63 11.68
C ILE A 467 -12.13 4.41 11.56
N ILE A 468 -12.86 5.45 11.20
CA ILE A 468 -14.31 5.45 11.02
C ILE A 468 -14.58 5.81 9.57
N SER A 469 -14.79 4.81 8.71
CA SER A 469 -14.92 5.01 7.26
C SER A 469 -16.29 4.58 6.75
N CYS A 470 -16.90 5.43 5.94
CA CYS A 470 -18.07 5.10 5.12
C CYS A 470 -17.72 5.32 3.65
N SER A 471 -16.67 4.63 3.19
CA SER A 471 -16.19 4.74 1.83
C SER A 471 -17.16 4.10 0.82
N PRO A 472 -17.54 4.82 -0.24
CA PRO A 472 -18.34 4.28 -1.33
C PRO A 472 -17.49 3.59 -2.41
N GLU A 473 -16.15 3.72 -2.38
CA GLU A 473 -15.29 3.42 -3.52
C GLU A 473 -14.27 2.33 -3.20
N ARG A 474 -14.16 1.36 -4.13
CA ARG A 474 -13.14 0.30 -4.11
C ARG A 474 -11.93 0.78 -4.88
N LEU A 475 -10.74 0.62 -4.30
CA LEU A 475 -9.49 0.80 -5.02
C LEU A 475 -9.23 -0.37 -5.97
N VAL A 476 -9.27 -1.60 -5.44
CA VAL A 476 -9.06 -2.80 -6.25
C VAL A 476 -9.53 -4.05 -5.50
N GLN A 477 -10.04 -5.02 -6.24
CA GLN A 477 -10.25 -6.39 -5.78
C GLN A 477 -9.46 -7.36 -6.65
N LEU A 478 -8.88 -8.38 -6.03
CA LEU A 478 -8.29 -9.56 -6.67
C LEU A 478 -8.97 -10.81 -6.14
N SER A 479 -9.63 -11.56 -7.02
CA SER A 479 -10.20 -12.87 -6.72
C SER A 479 -9.57 -13.93 -7.63
N GLY A 480 -8.71 -14.76 -7.06
CA GLY A 480 -7.82 -15.67 -7.78
C GLY A 480 -6.87 -14.88 -8.69
N ARG A 481 -7.24 -14.76 -9.96
CA ARG A 481 -6.51 -13.97 -10.96
C ARG A 481 -7.34 -12.83 -11.54
N GLN A 482 -8.61 -12.73 -11.19
CA GLN A 482 -9.49 -11.69 -11.69
C GLN A 482 -9.30 -10.41 -10.89
N VAL A 483 -8.91 -9.34 -11.59
CA VAL A 483 -8.78 -7.99 -11.06
C VAL A 483 -10.04 -7.21 -11.39
N GLU A 484 -10.55 -6.45 -10.43
CA GLU A 484 -11.71 -5.57 -10.60
C GLU A 484 -11.47 -4.23 -9.89
N THR A 485 -11.80 -3.14 -10.57
CA THR A 485 -11.88 -1.80 -9.99
C THR A 485 -13.12 -1.09 -10.53
N ARG A 486 -13.72 -0.23 -9.70
CA ARG A 486 -15.03 0.35 -9.96
C ARG A 486 -15.00 1.86 -9.70
N PRO A 487 -14.64 2.68 -10.71
CA PRO A 487 -14.60 4.13 -10.55
C PRO A 487 -16.01 4.65 -10.33
N ILE A 488 -16.11 5.68 -9.50
CA ILE A 488 -17.35 6.39 -9.22
C ILE A 488 -17.15 7.87 -9.52
N ALA A 489 -18.02 8.45 -10.33
CA ALA A 489 -18.08 9.90 -10.52
C ALA A 489 -19.53 10.36 -10.63
N GLY A 490 -19.74 11.66 -10.47
CA GLY A 490 -21.06 12.26 -10.55
C GLY A 490 -22.01 11.80 -9.44
N THR A 491 -22.74 12.76 -8.88
CA THR A 491 -23.71 12.47 -7.82
C THR A 491 -25.00 13.21 -8.09
N ARG A 492 -26.12 12.51 -7.93
CA ARG A 492 -27.44 13.13 -7.79
C ARG A 492 -28.16 12.56 -6.58
N SER A 493 -28.95 13.39 -5.92
CA SER A 493 -29.87 12.93 -4.88
C SER A 493 -30.92 11.99 -5.48
N ARG A 494 -31.47 11.09 -4.67
CA ARG A 494 -32.63 10.28 -5.10
C ARG A 494 -33.87 11.17 -5.27
N GLY A 495 -34.68 10.87 -6.28
CA GLY A 495 -35.93 11.58 -6.53
C GLY A 495 -37.01 11.18 -5.54
N ALA A 496 -37.88 12.13 -5.17
CA ALA A 496 -39.01 11.88 -4.28
C ALA A 496 -40.08 10.93 -4.89
N THR A 497 -40.06 10.74 -6.20
CA THR A 497 -40.93 9.82 -6.93
C THR A 497 -40.12 9.03 -7.95
N PRO A 498 -40.56 7.83 -8.39
CA PRO A 498 -39.85 7.05 -9.41
C PRO A 498 -39.60 7.83 -10.71
N THR A 499 -40.56 8.67 -11.12
CA THR A 499 -40.42 9.52 -12.31
C THR A 499 -39.35 10.60 -12.13
N ALA A 500 -39.34 11.28 -10.97
CA ALA A 500 -38.31 12.27 -10.67
C ALA A 500 -36.92 11.63 -10.51
N ASP A 501 -36.86 10.44 -9.93
CA ASP A 501 -35.62 9.66 -9.78
C ASP A 501 -35.03 9.28 -11.14
N GLU A 502 -35.88 8.86 -12.08
CA GLU A 502 -35.46 8.56 -13.44
C GLU A 502 -35.03 9.82 -14.21
N GLN A 503 -35.70 10.95 -14.01
CA GLN A 503 -35.28 12.23 -14.60
C GLN A 503 -33.88 12.64 -14.14
N LEU A 504 -33.60 12.51 -12.84
CA LEU A 504 -32.27 12.80 -12.28
C LEU A 504 -31.21 11.82 -12.80
N ALA A 505 -31.56 10.55 -12.98
CA ALA A 505 -30.68 9.56 -13.58
C ALA A 505 -30.35 9.90 -15.05
N GLN A 506 -31.35 10.27 -15.84
CA GLN A 506 -31.16 10.69 -17.24
C GLN A 506 -30.38 11.99 -17.34
N GLU A 507 -30.60 12.94 -16.43
CA GLU A 507 -29.79 14.17 -16.35
C GLU A 507 -28.32 13.84 -16.08
N LEU A 508 -28.04 12.95 -15.13
CA LEU A 508 -26.66 12.55 -14.79
C LEU A 508 -25.97 11.84 -15.97
N ILE A 509 -26.66 10.88 -16.62
CA ILE A 509 -26.14 10.16 -17.79
C ILE A 509 -25.91 11.09 -18.98
N SER A 510 -26.72 12.13 -19.16
CA SER A 510 -26.62 13.06 -20.29
C SER A 510 -25.70 14.25 -20.04
N ASN A 511 -25.24 14.45 -18.79
CA ASN A 511 -24.33 15.54 -18.45
C ASN A 511 -22.95 15.32 -19.07
N THR A 512 -22.62 16.10 -20.10
CA THR A 512 -21.36 15.99 -20.84
C THR A 512 -20.12 16.17 -19.96
N LYS A 513 -20.17 17.01 -18.93
CA LYS A 513 -19.04 17.24 -18.01
C LYS A 513 -18.77 16.01 -17.17
N GLU A 514 -19.79 15.51 -16.48
CA GLU A 514 -19.71 14.34 -15.60
C GLU A 514 -19.26 13.09 -16.37
N ARG A 515 -19.78 12.89 -17.59
CA ARG A 515 -19.35 11.79 -18.46
C ARG A 515 -17.88 11.89 -18.85
N ALA A 516 -17.41 13.08 -19.21
CA ALA A 516 -16.03 13.29 -19.64
C ALA A 516 -15.05 13.02 -18.49
N GLU A 517 -15.37 13.54 -17.30
CA GLU A 517 -14.62 13.26 -16.07
C GLU A 517 -14.60 11.75 -15.75
N HIS A 518 -15.77 11.10 -15.80
CA HIS A 518 -15.86 9.66 -15.54
C HIS A 518 -15.07 8.81 -16.54
N ILE A 519 -15.14 9.13 -17.83
CA ILE A 519 -14.36 8.42 -18.87
C ILE A 519 -12.86 8.55 -18.60
N MET A 520 -12.41 9.74 -18.21
CA MET A 520 -11.01 9.95 -17.85
C MET A 520 -10.58 9.06 -16.68
N LEU A 521 -11.43 8.91 -15.64
CA LEU A 521 -11.16 8.03 -14.51
C LEU A 521 -11.11 6.55 -14.94
N VAL A 522 -12.04 6.12 -15.79
CA VAL A 522 -12.03 4.77 -16.37
C VAL A 522 -10.72 4.50 -17.11
N ASP A 523 -10.24 5.43 -17.93
CA ASP A 523 -8.99 5.27 -18.66
C ASP A 523 -7.77 5.27 -17.75
N LEU A 524 -7.79 6.05 -16.67
CA LEU A 524 -6.75 6.03 -15.65
C LEU A 524 -6.68 4.67 -14.95
N GLU A 525 -7.82 4.12 -14.53
CA GLU A 525 -7.87 2.81 -13.89
C GLU A 525 -7.48 1.67 -14.82
N ARG A 526 -7.87 1.74 -16.11
CA ARG A 526 -7.39 0.82 -17.14
C ARG A 526 -5.87 0.87 -17.29
N ASN A 527 -5.27 2.06 -17.22
CA ASN A 527 -3.82 2.20 -17.26
C ASN A 527 -3.16 1.58 -16.03
N ASP A 528 -3.72 1.81 -14.85
CA ASP A 528 -3.20 1.33 -13.57
C ASP A 528 -3.19 -0.20 -13.51
N ILE A 529 -4.34 -0.86 -13.71
CA ILE A 529 -4.40 -2.32 -13.69
C ILE A 529 -3.68 -2.95 -14.90
N GLY A 530 -3.64 -2.24 -16.04
CA GLY A 530 -2.99 -2.70 -17.27
C GLY A 530 -1.48 -2.91 -17.16
N ARG A 531 -0.83 -2.34 -16.14
CA ARG A 531 0.60 -2.55 -15.85
C ARG A 531 0.91 -3.98 -15.40
N VAL A 532 -0.07 -4.65 -14.79
CA VAL A 532 0.09 -5.97 -14.17
C VAL A 532 -0.88 -7.02 -14.68
N CYS A 533 -1.84 -6.64 -15.53
CA CYS A 533 -2.76 -7.57 -16.17
C CYS A 533 -2.19 -8.13 -17.49
N GLU A 534 -2.70 -9.30 -17.90
CA GLU A 534 -2.41 -9.90 -19.19
C GLU A 534 -2.83 -8.96 -20.33
N TRP A 535 -1.99 -8.87 -21.36
CA TRP A 535 -2.27 -8.02 -22.52
C TRP A 535 -3.61 -8.41 -23.18
N GLY A 536 -4.47 -7.44 -23.40
CA GLY A 536 -5.81 -7.64 -23.97
C GLY A 536 -6.87 -8.16 -22.99
N SER A 537 -6.52 -8.49 -21.74
CA SER A 537 -7.50 -8.92 -20.72
C SER A 537 -8.27 -7.76 -20.08
N VAL A 538 -7.68 -6.55 -20.08
CA VAL A 538 -8.28 -5.35 -19.47
C VAL A 538 -9.43 -4.85 -20.33
N LYS A 539 -10.65 -4.90 -19.78
CA LYS A 539 -11.88 -4.47 -20.44
C LYS A 539 -12.79 -3.72 -19.49
N VAL A 540 -13.62 -2.86 -20.06
CA VAL A 540 -14.70 -2.18 -19.36
C VAL A 540 -15.98 -2.96 -19.67
N ASP A 541 -16.48 -3.74 -18.73
CA ASP A 541 -17.66 -4.59 -18.95
C ASP A 541 -18.97 -3.90 -18.55
N GLU A 542 -18.90 -2.85 -17.74
CA GLU A 542 -19.98 -1.87 -17.51
C GLU A 542 -19.43 -0.46 -17.70
N LEU A 543 -20.08 0.38 -18.53
CA LEU A 543 -19.63 1.75 -18.82
C LEU A 543 -20.78 2.74 -18.62
N LEU A 544 -20.56 3.74 -17.76
CA LEU A 544 -21.49 4.86 -17.51
C LEU A 544 -22.90 4.38 -17.08
N THR A 545 -22.93 3.40 -16.17
CA THR A 545 -24.17 2.85 -15.59
C THR A 545 -24.59 3.68 -14.37
N ILE A 546 -25.89 3.78 -14.10
CA ILE A 546 -26.39 4.41 -12.87
C ILE A 546 -26.55 3.37 -11.77
N GLU A 547 -25.82 3.57 -10.68
CA GLU A 547 -25.98 2.80 -9.45
C GLU A 547 -26.76 3.62 -8.42
N ARG A 548 -27.82 3.03 -7.87
CA ARG A 548 -28.74 3.69 -6.93
C ARG A 548 -28.47 3.21 -5.51
N TYR A 549 -28.12 4.14 -4.64
CA TYR A 549 -28.00 3.96 -3.20
C TYR A 549 -29.23 4.53 -2.48
N SER A 550 -29.27 4.43 -1.15
CA SER A 550 -30.40 4.86 -0.33
C SER A 550 -30.76 6.34 -0.51
N HIS A 551 -29.76 7.22 -0.60
CA HIS A 551 -29.96 8.68 -0.64
C HIS A 551 -29.41 9.36 -1.90
N VAL A 552 -28.51 8.69 -2.62
CA VAL A 552 -27.86 9.22 -3.82
C VAL A 552 -27.81 8.17 -4.93
N MET A 553 -27.53 8.62 -6.15
CA MET A 553 -27.14 7.77 -7.28
C MET A 553 -25.82 8.26 -7.86
N HIS A 554 -25.04 7.34 -8.39
CA HIS A 554 -23.72 7.61 -8.97
C HIS A 554 -23.60 7.06 -10.38
N LEU A 555 -22.74 7.70 -11.17
CA LEU A 555 -22.25 7.13 -12.42
C LEU A 555 -21.12 6.16 -12.07
N VAL A 556 -21.26 4.91 -12.50
CA VAL A 556 -20.29 3.86 -12.24
C VAL A 556 -19.89 3.20 -13.54
N SER A 557 -18.64 2.75 -13.58
CA SER A 557 -18.16 1.79 -14.58
C SER A 557 -17.51 0.63 -13.85
N ASN A 558 -17.30 -0.47 -14.54
CA ASN A 558 -16.56 -1.60 -14.01
C ASN A 558 -15.42 -1.92 -14.96
N VAL A 559 -14.20 -1.94 -14.43
CA VAL A 559 -12.98 -2.25 -15.18
C VAL A 559 -12.41 -3.54 -14.62
N ILE A 560 -12.31 -4.55 -15.47
CA ILE A 560 -11.80 -5.86 -15.09
C ILE A 560 -10.58 -6.23 -15.92
N GLY A 561 -9.71 -7.04 -15.33
CA GLY A 561 -8.53 -7.59 -15.97
C GLY A 561 -8.22 -8.98 -15.44
N THR A 562 -7.32 -9.69 -16.11
CA THR A 562 -6.72 -10.91 -15.57
C THR A 562 -5.29 -10.59 -15.18
N LEU A 563 -4.95 -10.71 -13.90
CA LEU A 563 -3.57 -10.52 -13.41
C LEU A 563 -2.64 -11.41 -14.25
N HIS A 564 -1.42 -10.95 -14.55
CA HIS A 564 -0.44 -11.74 -15.31
C HIS A 564 0.21 -12.84 -14.45
N PRO A 565 0.61 -14.01 -14.98
CA PRO A 565 1.10 -15.13 -14.15
C PRO A 565 2.35 -14.84 -13.33
N ASN A 566 3.15 -13.86 -13.78
CA ASN A 566 4.38 -13.44 -13.12
C ASN A 566 4.18 -12.34 -12.06
N TYR A 567 2.94 -11.91 -11.81
CA TYR A 567 2.61 -10.87 -10.84
C TYR A 567 1.68 -11.41 -9.74
N ASP A 568 1.77 -10.80 -8.56
CA ASP A 568 0.96 -11.12 -7.40
C ASP A 568 0.13 -9.92 -6.91
N ALA A 569 -0.58 -10.09 -5.79
CA ALA A 569 -1.40 -9.04 -5.17
C ALA A 569 -0.60 -7.78 -4.79
N VAL A 570 0.68 -7.91 -4.47
CA VAL A 570 1.55 -6.78 -4.10
C VAL A 570 1.99 -6.00 -5.34
N ASP A 571 2.21 -6.67 -6.47
CA ASP A 571 2.42 -5.97 -7.74
C ASP A 571 1.16 -5.21 -8.15
N LEU A 572 -0.02 -5.79 -7.90
CA LEU A 572 -1.29 -5.12 -8.13
C LEU A 572 -1.43 -3.86 -7.26
N ILE A 573 -1.17 -3.94 -5.96
CA ILE A 573 -1.13 -2.77 -5.06
C ILE A 573 -0.18 -1.71 -5.63
N ARG A 574 1.04 -2.09 -6.01
CA ARG A 574 2.02 -1.18 -6.61
C ARG A 574 1.51 -0.52 -7.90
N GLY A 575 0.75 -1.24 -8.71
CA GLY A 575 0.21 -0.75 -9.98
C GLY A 575 -0.91 0.29 -9.80
N VAL A 576 -1.77 0.11 -8.80
CA VAL A 576 -2.96 0.94 -8.60
C VAL A 576 -2.78 2.05 -7.57
N PHE A 577 -1.85 1.92 -6.61
CA PHE A 577 -1.78 2.79 -5.45
C PHE A 577 -0.95 4.08 -5.72
N PRO A 578 -1.37 5.25 -5.19
CA PRO A 578 -2.70 5.53 -4.63
C PRO A 578 -3.74 5.68 -5.76
N GLY A 579 -5.03 5.61 -5.41
CA GLY A 579 -6.12 5.63 -6.38
C GLY A 579 -6.09 6.86 -7.30
N GLY A 580 -6.42 6.66 -8.58
CA GLY A 580 -6.41 7.73 -9.58
C GLY A 580 -7.41 8.85 -9.28
N THR A 581 -8.58 8.49 -8.76
CA THR A 581 -9.70 9.41 -8.42
C THR A 581 -9.33 10.43 -7.34
N ILE A 582 -8.40 10.08 -6.44
CA ILE A 582 -8.01 10.91 -5.30
C ILE A 582 -6.66 11.62 -5.48
N THR A 583 -6.01 11.43 -6.63
CA THR A 583 -4.78 12.13 -7.03
C THR A 583 -5.04 13.07 -8.20
N GLY A 584 -5.33 12.52 -9.38
CA GLY A 584 -5.46 13.23 -10.65
C GLY A 584 -4.67 12.56 -11.77
N CYS A 585 -4.61 13.23 -12.92
CA CYS A 585 -3.93 12.73 -14.11
C CYS A 585 -3.02 13.80 -14.74
N PRO A 586 -1.73 13.52 -15.05
CA PRO A 586 -0.97 12.30 -14.74
C PRO A 586 -0.63 12.13 -13.25
N LYS A 587 -0.82 10.91 -12.72
CA LYS A 587 -0.76 10.60 -11.26
C LYS A 587 0.46 11.18 -10.54
N VAL A 588 1.67 10.90 -11.02
CA VAL A 588 2.93 11.33 -10.36
C VAL A 588 3.01 12.86 -10.26
N ARG A 589 2.73 13.57 -11.36
CA ARG A 589 2.77 15.03 -11.40
C ARG A 589 1.71 15.65 -10.48
N CYS A 590 0.51 15.06 -10.43
CA CYS A 590 -0.52 15.49 -9.49
C CYS A 590 -0.08 15.34 -8.04
N MET A 591 0.62 14.25 -7.68
CA MET A 591 1.13 14.05 -6.31
C MET A 591 2.22 15.06 -5.93
N GLU A 592 3.10 15.44 -6.85
CA GLU A 592 4.07 16.52 -6.61
C GLU A 592 3.37 17.85 -6.30
N ILE A 593 2.33 18.18 -7.07
CA ILE A 593 1.53 19.40 -6.89
C ILE A 593 0.74 19.34 -5.57
N ILE A 594 0.20 18.18 -5.20
CA ILE A 594 -0.49 17.99 -3.91
C ILE A 594 0.48 18.25 -2.74
N GLU A 595 1.70 17.70 -2.78
CA GLU A 595 2.72 17.94 -1.75
C GLU A 595 3.17 19.41 -1.68
N GLU A 596 3.16 20.12 -2.80
CA GLU A 596 3.43 21.56 -2.87
C GLU A 596 2.30 22.39 -2.22
N LEU A 597 1.05 22.10 -2.59
CA LEU A 597 -0.10 22.96 -2.31
C LEU A 597 -0.83 22.63 -1.00
N GLU A 598 -0.86 21.38 -0.57
CA GLU A 598 -1.48 21.00 0.71
C GLU A 598 -0.56 21.36 1.89
N PRO A 599 -1.12 21.79 3.04
CA PRO A 599 -0.30 22.29 4.13
C PRO A 599 0.40 21.17 4.91
N VAL A 600 -0.05 19.93 4.72
CA VAL A 600 0.24 18.75 5.53
C VAL A 600 0.13 17.50 4.68
N LYS A 601 0.74 16.39 5.11
CA LYS A 601 0.55 15.09 4.46
C LYS A 601 -0.87 14.57 4.69
N ARG A 602 -1.29 13.65 3.81
CA ARG A 602 -2.61 13.00 3.89
C ARG A 602 -2.65 11.84 4.88
N ASN A 603 -1.52 11.27 5.27
CA ASN A 603 -1.44 10.15 6.21
C ASN A 603 -2.37 9.00 5.77
N LEU A 604 -3.38 8.62 6.55
CA LEU A 604 -4.35 7.59 6.12
C LEU A 604 -5.45 8.10 5.18
N PHE A 605 -5.75 9.40 5.14
CA PHE A 605 -6.76 9.92 4.23
C PHE A 605 -6.36 9.66 2.79
N TYR A 606 -7.31 9.20 1.97
CA TYR A 606 -7.06 8.79 0.58
C TYR A 606 -6.07 7.62 0.42
N GLY A 607 -5.67 6.97 1.51
CA GLY A 607 -5.06 5.65 1.49
C GLY A 607 -6.11 4.57 1.23
N SER A 608 -5.86 3.37 1.74
CA SER A 608 -6.71 2.20 1.54
C SER A 608 -6.70 1.29 2.75
N CYS A 609 -7.82 0.63 3.04
CA CYS A 609 -7.88 -0.47 4.00
C CYS A 609 -8.70 -1.64 3.46
N GLY A 610 -8.53 -2.81 4.08
CA GLY A 610 -9.24 -4.03 3.71
C GLY A 610 -8.49 -5.28 4.16
N TYR A 611 -8.41 -6.29 3.28
CA TYR A 611 -7.76 -7.56 3.61
C TYR A 611 -6.88 -8.07 2.47
N LEU A 612 -5.86 -8.84 2.85
CA LEU A 612 -5.07 -9.71 2.00
C LEU A 612 -5.21 -11.12 2.58
N ASP A 613 -5.91 -12.01 1.87
CA ASP A 613 -6.14 -13.35 2.38
C ASP A 613 -4.94 -14.27 2.11
N TRP A 614 -4.85 -15.40 2.83
CA TRP A 614 -3.74 -16.35 2.67
C TRP A 614 -3.69 -17.02 1.29
N ARG A 615 -4.79 -16.95 0.52
CA ARG A 615 -4.89 -17.49 -0.86
C ARG A 615 -4.36 -16.49 -1.88
N GLY A 616 -4.03 -15.26 -1.47
CA GLY A 616 -3.60 -14.17 -2.34
C GLY A 616 -4.73 -13.29 -2.86
N ASN A 617 -5.98 -13.49 -2.41
CA ASN A 617 -7.07 -12.57 -2.73
C ASN A 617 -6.91 -11.28 -1.94
N LEU A 618 -7.38 -10.18 -2.53
CA LEU A 618 -7.24 -8.83 -2.00
C LEU A 618 -8.55 -8.08 -2.21
N ASP A 619 -8.98 -7.29 -1.23
CA ASP A 619 -10.02 -6.29 -1.44
C ASP A 619 -9.64 -5.05 -0.63
N LEU A 620 -9.51 -3.93 -1.32
CA LEU A 620 -8.99 -2.67 -0.82
C LEU A 620 -9.92 -1.54 -1.22
N ASN A 621 -10.35 -0.72 -0.25
CA ASN A 621 -11.17 0.46 -0.51
C ASN A 621 -10.30 1.72 -0.76
N ILE A 622 -10.93 2.88 -0.95
CA ILE A 622 -10.25 4.17 -0.83
C ILE A 622 -10.73 4.85 0.45
N LEU A 623 -9.84 5.38 1.29
CA LEU A 623 -10.18 6.03 2.55
C LEU A 623 -10.70 7.47 2.35
N ILE A 624 -11.84 7.58 1.68
CA ILE A 624 -12.68 8.78 1.55
C ILE A 624 -13.92 8.66 2.44
N ARG A 625 -14.53 9.80 2.80
CA ARG A 625 -15.60 9.85 3.82
C ARG A 625 -15.19 9.14 5.11
N THR A 626 -13.93 9.35 5.50
CA THR A 626 -13.28 8.73 6.64
C THR A 626 -12.99 9.77 7.71
N LEU A 627 -13.19 9.39 8.97
CA LEU A 627 -12.77 10.11 10.15
C LEU A 627 -11.68 9.32 10.87
N LEU A 628 -10.63 10.00 11.33
CA LEU A 628 -9.59 9.42 12.18
C LEU A 628 -9.78 9.94 13.60
N TYR A 629 -9.96 9.03 14.55
CA TYR A 629 -10.23 9.34 15.94
C TYR A 629 -8.97 9.08 16.78
N THR A 630 -8.49 10.09 17.49
CA THR A 630 -7.29 10.00 18.34
C THR A 630 -7.67 10.28 19.79
N ASN A 631 -7.31 9.35 20.69
CA ASN A 631 -7.47 9.55 22.13
C ASN A 631 -6.40 10.51 22.64
N MET A 632 -6.78 11.47 23.47
CA MET A 632 -5.82 12.31 24.19
C MET A 632 -5.27 11.56 25.41
N SER A 633 -4.00 11.80 25.73
CA SER A 633 -3.25 11.10 26.78
C SER A 633 -3.74 11.39 28.21
N ASP A 634 -4.51 12.46 28.42
CA ASP A 634 -5.07 12.84 29.71
C ASP A 634 -6.56 12.52 29.79
N SER A 635 -6.97 11.86 30.88
CA SER A 635 -8.33 11.42 31.18
C SER A 635 -9.35 12.55 31.41
N THR A 636 -8.96 13.80 31.18
CA THR A 636 -9.75 15.02 31.38
C THR A 636 -10.05 15.77 30.09
N SER A 637 -9.51 15.35 28.94
CA SER A 637 -9.69 16.04 27.64
C SER A 637 -10.55 15.24 26.68
N GLU A 638 -11.43 15.94 25.94
CA GLU A 638 -12.23 15.38 24.84
C GLU A 638 -11.33 14.78 23.75
N ALA A 639 -11.80 13.73 23.08
CA ALA A 639 -11.06 13.12 21.98
C ALA A 639 -11.02 14.05 20.77
N ILE A 640 -10.00 13.92 19.94
CA ILE A 640 -9.88 14.68 18.69
C ILE A 640 -10.24 13.77 17.53
N VAL A 641 -11.13 14.26 16.68
CA VAL A 641 -11.49 13.61 15.41
C VAL A 641 -11.00 14.48 14.26
N TRP A 642 -10.36 13.83 13.31
CA TRP A 642 -9.84 14.43 12.09
C TRP A 642 -10.67 13.96 10.90
N GLY A 643 -10.97 14.86 9.99
CA GLY A 643 -11.54 14.52 8.69
C GLY A 643 -10.82 15.24 7.56
N GLN A 644 -10.88 14.67 6.36
CA GLN A 644 -10.32 15.30 5.17
C GLN A 644 -11.27 15.11 3.99
N VAL A 645 -11.53 16.21 3.28
CA VAL A 645 -12.48 16.28 2.16
C VAL A 645 -11.82 16.98 0.99
N GLY A 646 -12.14 16.55 -0.24
CA GLY A 646 -11.48 17.07 -1.42
C GLY A 646 -12.39 17.24 -2.62
N ALA A 647 -11.85 17.92 -3.63
CA ALA A 647 -12.50 18.20 -4.89
C ALA A 647 -11.51 18.06 -6.06
N GLY A 648 -12.03 17.49 -7.17
CA GLY A 648 -11.32 17.40 -8.42
C GLY A 648 -11.29 18.75 -9.13
N ILE A 649 -10.11 19.34 -9.25
CA ILE A 649 -9.88 20.62 -9.89
C ILE A 649 -9.58 20.40 -11.37
N VAL A 650 -10.40 21.01 -12.22
CA VAL A 650 -10.29 20.99 -13.68
C VAL A 650 -10.18 22.41 -14.24
N ALA A 651 -9.94 22.56 -15.55
CA ALA A 651 -9.70 23.86 -16.18
C ALA A 651 -10.86 24.87 -15.97
N ASP A 652 -12.10 24.38 -15.93
CA ASP A 652 -13.32 25.17 -15.74
C ASP A 652 -13.75 25.30 -14.27
N SER A 653 -13.02 24.72 -13.31
CA SER A 653 -13.31 24.85 -11.88
C SER A 653 -13.34 26.31 -11.42
N ASP A 654 -14.32 26.66 -10.60
CA ASP A 654 -14.45 27.97 -9.96
C ASP A 654 -13.90 27.89 -8.52
N PRO A 655 -12.78 28.54 -8.19
CA PRO A 655 -12.12 28.38 -6.90
C PRO A 655 -13.03 28.58 -5.68
N GLN A 656 -13.99 29.50 -5.76
CA GLN A 656 -14.90 29.77 -4.65
C GLN A 656 -15.96 28.69 -4.53
N LYS A 657 -16.47 28.16 -5.65
CA LYS A 657 -17.42 27.03 -5.62
C LYS A 657 -16.78 25.75 -5.08
N GLU A 658 -15.53 25.47 -5.46
CA GLU A 658 -14.79 24.27 -5.00
C GLU A 658 -14.58 24.27 -3.47
N TRP A 659 -14.43 25.46 -2.87
CA TRP A 659 -14.38 25.61 -1.41
C TRP A 659 -15.71 25.18 -0.77
N TYR A 660 -16.82 25.74 -1.24
CA TYR A 660 -18.15 25.42 -0.69
C TYR A 660 -18.54 23.96 -0.95
N GLU A 661 -18.15 23.38 -2.08
CA GLU A 661 -18.38 21.96 -2.36
C GLU A 661 -17.62 21.07 -1.38
N SER A 662 -16.35 21.38 -1.08
CA SER A 662 -15.57 20.66 -0.08
C SER A 662 -16.22 20.72 1.31
N LEU A 663 -16.73 21.90 1.72
CA LEU A 663 -17.48 22.04 2.98
C LEU A 663 -18.77 21.21 2.99
N GLN A 664 -19.51 21.16 1.88
CA GLN A 664 -20.71 20.34 1.76
C GLN A 664 -20.38 18.84 1.87
N LYS A 665 -19.26 18.39 1.30
CA LYS A 665 -18.77 17.00 1.45
C LYS A 665 -18.44 16.66 2.91
N ALA A 666 -17.95 17.63 3.70
CA ALA A 666 -17.69 17.44 5.13
C ALA A 666 -18.96 17.33 5.98
N GLN A 667 -20.09 17.90 5.51
CA GLN A 667 -21.30 18.04 6.32
C GLN A 667 -21.82 16.71 6.88
N ALA A 668 -21.74 15.62 6.11
CA ALA A 668 -22.20 14.32 6.61
C ALA A 668 -21.34 13.81 7.78
N GLN A 669 -20.02 14.05 7.74
CA GLN A 669 -19.11 13.69 8.82
C GLN A 669 -19.31 14.59 10.04
N LEU A 670 -19.53 15.89 9.83
CA LEU A 670 -19.85 16.84 10.90
C LEU A 670 -21.20 16.55 11.56
N ASN A 671 -22.20 16.09 10.79
CA ASN A 671 -23.49 15.66 11.31
C ASN A 671 -23.34 14.40 12.18
N ALA A 672 -22.49 13.45 11.78
CA ALA A 672 -22.18 12.27 12.60
C ALA A 672 -21.50 12.64 13.93
N LEU A 673 -20.66 13.68 13.95
CA LEU A 673 -20.06 14.22 15.17
C LEU A 673 -21.07 14.94 16.08
N ASN A 674 -22.22 15.34 15.55
CA ASN A 674 -23.36 15.94 16.29
C ASN A 674 -24.58 15.00 16.36
N LEU A 675 -24.38 13.67 16.24
CA LEU A 675 -25.31 12.55 16.56
C LEU A 675 -26.80 12.94 16.69
N ALA A 676 -27.41 13.39 15.59
CA ALA A 676 -28.81 13.79 15.54
C ALA A 676 -29.77 12.64 15.92
N LEU A 677 -30.87 13.05 16.55
CA LEU A 677 -32.02 12.25 16.96
C LEU A 677 -33.21 12.41 16.01
N ASP A 678 -34.05 11.37 16.05
CA ASP A 678 -35.42 11.20 15.54
C ASP A 678 -35.58 10.91 14.03
N ILE A 679 -35.32 9.64 13.69
CA ILE A 679 -35.90 8.98 12.52
C ILE A 679 -37.41 8.87 12.77
N SER A 680 -38.19 9.79 12.17
CA SER A 680 -39.66 9.75 11.94
C SER A 680 -40.54 10.86 12.55
N ALA A 681 -40.18 12.13 12.40
CA ALA A 681 -41.19 13.21 12.55
C ALA A 681 -40.91 14.46 11.70
N LYS A 682 -40.85 14.37 10.36
CA LYS A 682 -41.11 15.50 9.43
C LYS A 682 -41.11 15.10 7.94
N TYR A 683 -42.01 14.19 7.57
CA TYR A 683 -42.63 14.21 6.24
C TYR A 683 -44.10 14.54 6.43
N ARG A 684 -44.37 15.82 6.75
CA ARG A 684 -45.70 16.46 6.68
C ARG A 684 -45.53 17.95 6.99
N GLN A 685 -45.17 18.72 5.97
CA GLN A 685 -45.93 19.89 5.52
C GLN A 685 -45.38 20.39 4.19
#